data_AF-A0A2M7BSZ2-F1
#
_entry.id   AF-A0A2M7BSZ2-F1
#
_cell.length_a   1.000
_cell.length_b   1.000
_cell.length_c   1.000
_cell.angle_alpha   90.00
_cell.angle_beta   90.00
_cell.angle_gamma   90.00
#
_symmetry.space_group_name_H-M   'P 1'
#
loop_
_entity.id
_entity.type
_entity.pdbx_description
1 polymer ?
#
loop_
_entity_poly.entity_id
_entity_poly.type
_entity_poly.pdbx_seq_one_letter_code
_entity_poly.pdbx_strand_id
1 'polypeptide(L)'
;MVQVRNKKLDIIVGIPTYNEADSISNTVQKIDRGLSRYFPEHKALIVNIDSQSSDGTSRVFDEIKTETDKMSLVVKKQPRGKGANIFSLIKLGKKLGAKYIATIDADITTITEEWPKLLLNPLIKEGADFVTPVYTRNRYEGNTTNHFCFPLLYAWFGCKINQPIGGDFALSDRFSKYILEQQKPKDAFLYGVDIFLSIHAVGGNFKTREVYLGRKIHKPSFPKIIPMFQQVAATMLFVLPKYKNKISDLHVETKDGQRIDDFIRKPEAARIAFLKKHAFQNLQQLPKKNIQEYLGLSSQKITEIKKAKSLIYEKDWVDMLAEASRYIYNHAISDKVATDIALTIAPFFFLRVLAYFNDLEKTKDQNDIDELIFGQADKLQHIFASQNVGIDLGEKKIYPYSQYSSLQIKQKGGRKLMSSHYAVTLSAIPGIPLIKDGDDLPAIVLKCAGQAAIHFENGDVLVVTSKIVSKAEGRIVPLASVQPSEKAREIAGKSGKDARVVELMMQESQILNVEPGVVETLHRLGFICTSGGVDRANTAKPEEEKVSLLPVNPDESAGRISDAIAHATGKRVGVVINDSLGIRYRAGSVGLAIGVAAMPAILKGTEDEVDLYGKKRNVNISFADEIAAAGSLLMGQSRAGLPVILIRGLRYPNEHGKLADLIVTDQLKNDLAK
;
A
#
# COMPACT_ATOMS: atom_id res chain seq x y z
N MET A 1 -37.63 -28.22 3.18
CA MET A 1 -37.00 -28.20 4.53
C MET A 1 -36.66 -29.58 5.11
N VAL A 2 -37.34 -30.69 4.74
CA VAL A 2 -37.08 -32.02 5.32
C VAL A 2 -35.77 -32.66 4.82
N GLN A 3 -35.40 -32.46 3.54
CA GLN A 3 -34.20 -33.09 2.94
C GLN A 3 -32.84 -32.60 3.48
N VAL A 4 -32.76 -31.41 4.10
CA VAL A 4 -31.48 -30.82 4.57
C VAL A 4 -31.21 -31.10 6.07
N ARG A 5 -32.24 -31.49 6.85
CA ARG A 5 -32.12 -31.58 8.33
C ARG A 5 -31.18 -32.68 8.84
N ASN A 6 -30.88 -33.71 8.04
CA ASN A 6 -30.09 -34.86 8.46
C ASN A 6 -28.67 -34.91 7.85
N LYS A 7 -28.25 -33.89 7.08
CA LYS A 7 -26.89 -33.82 6.53
C LYS A 7 -26.04 -32.89 7.39
N LYS A 8 -24.94 -33.39 7.95
CA LYS A 8 -23.89 -32.55 8.55
C LYS A 8 -23.20 -31.78 7.41
N LEU A 9 -23.41 -30.47 7.34
CA LEU A 9 -22.81 -29.59 6.33
C LEU A 9 -21.47 -29.05 6.84
N ASP A 10 -20.49 -28.89 5.96
CA ASP A 10 -19.21 -28.27 6.31
C ASP A 10 -19.21 -26.77 5.98
N ILE A 11 -19.78 -26.40 4.83
CA ILE A 11 -19.75 -25.03 4.28
C ILE A 11 -21.19 -24.53 4.06
N ILE A 12 -21.45 -23.29 4.45
CA ILE A 12 -22.66 -22.56 4.03
C ILE A 12 -22.24 -21.24 3.38
N VAL A 13 -22.74 -20.98 2.17
CA VAL A 13 -22.59 -19.66 1.53
C VAL A 13 -23.96 -18.98 1.51
N GLY A 14 -24.08 -17.89 2.27
CA GLY A 14 -25.30 -17.11 2.36
C GLY A 14 -25.31 -15.89 1.46
N ILE A 15 -26.46 -15.60 0.87
CA ILE A 15 -26.71 -14.46 0.00
C ILE A 15 -27.83 -13.62 0.64
N PRO A 16 -27.50 -12.53 1.36
CA PRO A 16 -28.50 -11.62 1.90
C PRO A 16 -29.21 -10.86 0.76
N THR A 17 -30.54 -10.91 0.70
CA THR A 17 -31.31 -10.30 -0.41
C THR A 17 -32.44 -9.40 0.08
N TYR A 18 -32.72 -8.37 -0.74
CA TYR A 18 -33.93 -7.54 -0.68
C TYR A 18 -34.17 -6.89 -2.04
N ASN A 19 -35.11 -7.42 -2.81
CA ASN A 19 -35.43 -7.00 -4.18
C ASN A 19 -34.22 -7.05 -5.14
N GLU A 20 -33.69 -8.26 -5.34
CA GLU A 20 -32.50 -8.58 -6.13
C GLU A 20 -32.80 -9.63 -7.22
N ALA A 21 -34.04 -9.69 -7.72
CA ALA A 21 -34.43 -10.65 -8.76
C ALA A 21 -33.63 -10.47 -10.06
N ASP A 22 -33.15 -9.26 -10.33
CA ASP A 22 -32.36 -8.89 -11.51
C ASP A 22 -30.89 -9.33 -11.44
N SER A 23 -30.35 -9.55 -10.24
CA SER A 23 -28.92 -9.73 -10.01
C SER A 23 -28.55 -11.12 -9.44
N ILE A 24 -29.45 -11.72 -8.65
CA ILE A 24 -29.16 -12.92 -7.86
C ILE A 24 -28.69 -14.13 -8.68
N SER A 25 -29.17 -14.25 -9.93
CA SER A 25 -28.83 -15.39 -10.80
C SER A 25 -27.33 -15.48 -11.09
N ASN A 26 -26.69 -14.36 -11.42
CA ASN A 26 -25.25 -14.31 -11.68
C ASN A 26 -24.46 -14.76 -10.45
N THR A 27 -24.80 -14.20 -9.28
CA THR A 27 -24.13 -14.47 -8.01
C THR A 27 -24.22 -15.95 -7.63
N VAL A 28 -25.42 -16.55 -7.70
CA VAL A 28 -25.64 -17.97 -7.37
C VAL A 28 -24.82 -18.89 -8.29
N GLN A 29 -24.82 -18.63 -9.61
CA GLN A 29 -24.09 -19.46 -10.56
C GLN A 29 -22.57 -19.42 -10.33
N LYS A 30 -22.00 -18.26 -9.98
CA LYS A 30 -20.57 -18.14 -9.67
C LYS A 30 -20.21 -18.82 -8.35
N ILE A 31 -21.08 -18.72 -7.36
CA ILE A 31 -20.92 -19.43 -6.08
C ILE A 31 -20.94 -20.94 -6.30
N ASP A 32 -21.93 -21.46 -7.04
CA ASP A 32 -22.08 -22.89 -7.32
C ASP A 32 -20.85 -23.46 -8.02
N ARG A 33 -20.42 -22.84 -9.13
CA ARG A 33 -19.20 -23.25 -9.85
C ARG A 33 -17.95 -23.18 -8.98
N GLY A 34 -17.82 -22.14 -8.15
CA GLY A 34 -16.69 -21.99 -7.25
C GLY A 34 -16.66 -23.06 -6.16
N LEU A 35 -17.81 -23.44 -5.61
CA LEU A 35 -17.93 -24.51 -4.63
C LEU A 35 -17.61 -25.87 -5.25
N SER A 36 -18.24 -26.22 -6.38
CA SER A 36 -17.95 -27.48 -7.09
C SER A 36 -16.48 -27.60 -7.49
N ARG A 37 -15.88 -26.52 -7.99
CA ARG A 37 -14.50 -26.52 -8.48
C ARG A 37 -13.45 -26.61 -7.38
N TYR A 38 -13.63 -25.87 -6.29
CA TYR A 38 -12.57 -25.69 -5.28
C TYR A 38 -12.80 -26.46 -3.99
N PHE A 39 -14.03 -26.91 -3.74
CA PHE A 39 -14.40 -27.63 -2.52
C PHE A 39 -15.25 -28.89 -2.79
N PRO A 40 -14.89 -29.76 -3.76
CA PRO A 40 -15.70 -30.93 -4.12
C PRO A 40 -15.89 -31.93 -2.97
N GLU A 41 -14.92 -31.98 -2.05
CA GLU A 41 -14.95 -32.87 -0.88
C GLU A 41 -15.79 -32.34 0.28
N HIS A 42 -16.23 -31.08 0.22
CA HIS A 42 -17.01 -30.46 1.30
C HIS A 42 -18.50 -30.49 0.98
N LYS A 43 -19.31 -30.84 1.99
CA LYS A 43 -20.77 -30.72 1.89
C LYS A 43 -21.16 -29.25 2.04
N ALA A 44 -21.45 -28.60 0.92
CA ALA A 44 -21.80 -27.19 0.86
C ALA A 44 -23.33 -26.97 0.68
N LEU A 45 -23.80 -25.81 1.14
CA LEU A 45 -25.18 -25.34 0.95
C LEU A 45 -25.19 -23.86 0.59
N ILE A 46 -25.88 -23.52 -0.51
CA ILE A 46 -26.14 -22.12 -0.90
C ILE A 46 -27.46 -21.67 -0.28
N VAL A 47 -27.46 -20.56 0.45
CA VAL A 47 -28.64 -20.07 1.16
C VAL A 47 -29.01 -18.66 0.70
N ASN A 48 -30.18 -18.48 0.09
CA ASN A 48 -30.78 -17.17 -0.06
C ASN A 48 -31.42 -16.77 1.27
N ILE A 49 -31.02 -15.63 1.85
CA ILE A 49 -31.61 -15.09 3.07
C ILE A 49 -32.35 -13.81 2.74
N ASP A 50 -33.66 -13.95 2.60
CA ASP A 50 -34.52 -12.95 1.98
C ASP A 50 -35.24 -12.10 3.04
N SER A 51 -35.11 -10.78 2.91
CA SER A 51 -35.80 -9.78 3.74
C SER A 51 -37.22 -9.49 3.25
N GLN A 52 -37.93 -10.52 2.79
CA GLN A 52 -39.29 -10.47 2.23
C GLN A 52 -39.36 -9.62 0.96
N SER A 53 -38.58 -10.01 -0.05
CA SER A 53 -38.58 -9.36 -1.36
C SER A 53 -39.94 -9.50 -2.05
N SER A 54 -40.37 -8.44 -2.72
CA SER A 54 -41.65 -8.37 -3.45
C SER A 54 -41.50 -8.56 -4.96
N ASP A 55 -40.27 -8.54 -5.47
CA ASP A 55 -39.94 -8.62 -6.90
C ASP A 55 -39.78 -10.06 -7.43
N GLY A 56 -40.02 -11.07 -6.58
CA GLY A 56 -39.82 -12.47 -6.95
C GLY A 56 -38.41 -13.01 -6.72
N THR A 57 -37.51 -12.29 -6.03
CA THR A 57 -36.12 -12.74 -5.76
C THR A 57 -36.01 -14.21 -5.34
N SER A 58 -36.82 -14.64 -4.36
CA SER A 58 -36.79 -16.03 -3.88
C SER A 58 -37.25 -17.04 -4.93
N ARG A 59 -38.22 -16.68 -5.78
CA ARG A 59 -38.68 -17.53 -6.89
C ARG A 59 -37.56 -17.68 -7.92
N VAL A 60 -36.91 -16.58 -8.31
CA VAL A 60 -35.76 -16.61 -9.22
C VAL A 60 -34.66 -17.48 -8.64
N PHE A 61 -34.34 -17.33 -7.35
CA PHE A 61 -33.37 -18.18 -6.66
C PHE A 61 -33.73 -19.67 -6.77
N ASP A 62 -34.99 -20.03 -6.51
CA ASP A 62 -35.46 -21.42 -6.50
C ASP A 62 -35.42 -22.06 -7.91
N GLU A 63 -35.58 -21.28 -8.98
CA GLU A 63 -35.55 -21.75 -10.38
C GLU A 63 -34.13 -22.02 -10.93
N ILE A 64 -33.07 -21.44 -10.35
CA ILE A 64 -31.68 -21.61 -10.82
C ILE A 64 -31.19 -23.04 -10.61
N LYS A 65 -30.74 -23.74 -11.65
CA LYS A 65 -30.11 -25.07 -11.47
C LYS A 65 -28.72 -24.94 -10.87
N THR A 66 -28.43 -25.73 -9.83
CA THR A 66 -27.12 -25.79 -9.15
C THR A 66 -26.72 -27.24 -8.92
N GLU A 67 -25.41 -27.50 -8.90
CA GLU A 67 -24.88 -28.80 -8.44
C GLU A 67 -24.88 -28.86 -6.90
N THR A 68 -24.58 -27.73 -6.26
CA THR A 68 -24.62 -27.57 -4.81
C THR A 68 -26.07 -27.52 -4.32
N ASP A 69 -26.34 -28.20 -3.20
CA ASP A 69 -27.63 -28.09 -2.49
C ASP A 69 -27.93 -26.60 -2.20
N LYS A 70 -29.18 -26.17 -2.37
CA LYS A 70 -29.59 -24.78 -2.13
C LYS A 70 -30.92 -24.66 -1.39
N MET A 71 -31.12 -23.56 -0.66
CA MET A 71 -32.40 -23.25 -0.01
C MET A 71 -32.64 -21.76 0.18
N SER A 72 -33.91 -21.38 0.25
CA SER A 72 -34.35 -20.03 0.63
C SER A 72 -34.81 -19.97 2.10
N LEU A 73 -34.42 -18.92 2.81
CA LEU A 73 -34.84 -18.59 4.17
C LEU A 73 -35.40 -17.17 4.20
N VAL A 74 -36.71 -17.04 4.49
CA VAL A 74 -37.37 -15.73 4.58
C VAL A 74 -37.36 -15.22 6.02
N VAL A 75 -36.77 -14.04 6.24
CA VAL A 75 -36.71 -13.39 7.56
C VAL A 75 -37.99 -12.58 7.79
N LYS A 76 -38.96 -13.21 8.47
CA LYS A 76 -40.27 -12.60 8.73
C LYS A 76 -40.30 -11.62 9.91
N LYS A 77 -39.39 -11.78 10.88
CA LYS A 77 -39.36 -10.96 12.12
C LYS A 77 -38.68 -9.60 11.86
N GLN A 78 -39.21 -8.55 12.49
CA GLN A 78 -38.61 -7.20 12.48
C GLN A 78 -37.48 -7.08 13.52
N PRO A 79 -36.48 -6.21 13.29
CA PRO A 79 -36.27 -5.40 12.09
C PRO A 79 -35.82 -6.26 10.89
N ARG A 80 -36.22 -5.88 9.67
CA ARG A 80 -35.72 -6.46 8.41
C ARG A 80 -34.52 -5.67 7.91
N GLY A 81 -33.49 -6.38 7.46
CA GLY A 81 -32.27 -5.77 6.97
C GLY A 81 -31.13 -6.76 6.86
N LYS A 82 -30.00 -6.29 6.33
CA LYS A 82 -28.81 -7.11 6.08
C LYS A 82 -28.34 -7.83 7.36
N GLY A 83 -28.32 -7.15 8.50
CA GLY A 83 -27.93 -7.78 9.77
C GLY A 83 -28.88 -8.87 10.26
N ALA A 84 -30.19 -8.68 10.10
CA ALA A 84 -31.17 -9.71 10.41
C ALA A 84 -30.98 -10.96 9.55
N ASN A 85 -30.64 -10.78 8.27
CA ASN A 85 -30.29 -11.86 7.36
C ASN A 85 -29.02 -12.59 7.83
N ILE A 86 -27.94 -11.86 8.11
CA ILE A 86 -26.66 -12.45 8.55
C ILE A 86 -26.81 -13.19 9.89
N PHE A 87 -27.48 -12.61 10.89
CA PHE A 87 -27.69 -13.32 12.15
C PHE A 87 -28.58 -14.55 11.99
N SER A 88 -29.52 -14.55 11.04
CA SER A 88 -30.34 -15.72 10.71
C SER A 88 -29.50 -16.79 10.02
N LEU A 89 -28.57 -16.42 9.14
CA LEU A 89 -27.60 -17.31 8.52
C LEU A 89 -26.70 -17.97 9.56
N ILE A 90 -26.12 -17.21 10.49
CA ILE A 90 -25.25 -17.74 11.55
C ILE A 90 -26.03 -18.71 12.45
N LYS A 91 -27.29 -18.39 12.79
CA LYS A 91 -28.18 -19.31 13.54
C LYS A 91 -28.49 -20.58 12.76
N LEU A 92 -28.72 -20.47 11.45
CA LEU A 92 -28.95 -21.62 10.58
C LEU A 92 -27.70 -22.50 10.51
N GLY A 93 -26.51 -21.91 10.32
CA GLY A 93 -25.24 -22.63 10.32
C GLY A 93 -24.99 -23.38 11.61
N LYS A 94 -25.20 -22.74 12.78
CA LYS A 94 -25.13 -23.43 14.08
C LYS A 94 -26.10 -24.61 14.16
N LYS A 95 -27.33 -24.46 13.66
CA LYS A 95 -28.35 -25.52 13.66
C LYS A 95 -27.98 -26.70 12.74
N LEU A 96 -27.34 -26.43 11.61
CA LEU A 96 -26.94 -27.43 10.63
C LEU A 96 -25.52 -27.99 10.88
N GLY A 97 -24.83 -27.50 11.91
CA GLY A 97 -23.48 -27.92 12.26
C GLY A 97 -22.40 -27.47 11.26
N ALA A 98 -22.65 -26.37 10.54
CA ALA A 98 -21.68 -25.82 9.59
C ALA A 98 -20.41 -25.34 10.30
N LYS A 99 -19.25 -25.71 9.73
CA LYS A 99 -17.94 -25.29 10.25
C LYS A 99 -17.51 -23.94 9.72
N TYR A 100 -17.92 -23.62 8.49
CA TYR A 100 -17.52 -22.43 7.75
C TYR A 100 -18.74 -21.76 7.13
N ILE A 101 -18.87 -20.45 7.34
CA ILE A 101 -19.94 -19.64 6.76
C ILE A 101 -19.29 -18.54 5.94
N ALA A 102 -19.67 -18.38 4.67
CA ALA A 102 -19.34 -17.21 3.88
C ALA A 102 -20.61 -16.41 3.54
N THR A 103 -20.47 -15.10 3.35
CA THR A 103 -21.51 -14.22 2.82
C THR A 103 -21.01 -13.56 1.57
N ILE A 104 -21.91 -13.40 0.59
CA ILE A 104 -21.62 -12.66 -0.65
C ILE A 104 -22.87 -11.82 -0.98
N ASP A 105 -22.69 -10.53 -1.27
CA ASP A 105 -23.80 -9.65 -1.62
C ASP A 105 -24.45 -10.09 -2.96
N ALA A 106 -25.77 -9.97 -3.07
CA ALA A 106 -26.52 -10.44 -4.24
C ALA A 106 -26.29 -9.61 -5.51
N ASP A 107 -25.96 -8.32 -5.36
CA ASP A 107 -25.95 -7.31 -6.43
C ASP A 107 -24.59 -7.06 -7.07
N ILE A 108 -23.66 -8.01 -6.95
CA ILE A 108 -22.29 -7.89 -7.46
C ILE A 108 -22.23 -8.41 -8.90
N THR A 109 -21.85 -7.52 -9.82
CA THR A 109 -21.70 -7.88 -11.25
C THR A 109 -20.32 -8.45 -11.59
N THR A 110 -19.30 -8.12 -10.79
CA THR A 110 -17.89 -8.52 -11.01
C THR A 110 -17.47 -9.79 -10.25
N ILE A 111 -18.40 -10.47 -9.58
CA ILE A 111 -18.12 -11.71 -8.86
C ILE A 111 -17.52 -12.77 -9.81
N THR A 112 -16.47 -13.43 -9.35
CA THR A 112 -15.85 -14.56 -10.05
C THR A 112 -16.07 -15.86 -9.27
N GLU A 113 -15.89 -17.00 -9.95
CA GLU A 113 -15.93 -18.32 -9.30
C GLU A 113 -14.77 -18.55 -8.31
N GLU A 114 -13.76 -17.67 -8.28
CA GLU A 114 -12.69 -17.73 -7.29
C GLU A 114 -13.10 -17.13 -5.94
N TRP A 115 -14.15 -16.32 -5.85
CA TRP A 115 -14.54 -15.66 -4.61
C TRP A 115 -14.82 -16.64 -3.47
N PRO A 116 -15.58 -17.74 -3.66
CA PRO A 116 -15.72 -18.77 -2.63
C PRO A 116 -14.36 -19.31 -2.15
N LYS A 117 -13.42 -19.57 -3.08
CA LYS A 117 -12.07 -20.06 -2.77
C LYS A 117 -11.30 -19.05 -1.90
N LEU A 118 -11.31 -17.78 -2.30
CA LEU A 118 -10.60 -16.70 -1.61
C LEU A 118 -11.15 -16.49 -0.20
N LEU A 119 -12.47 -16.52 -0.03
CA LEU A 119 -13.11 -16.33 1.28
C LEU A 119 -12.96 -17.54 2.21
N LEU A 120 -13.10 -18.76 1.71
CA LEU A 120 -13.18 -19.97 2.54
C LEU A 120 -11.80 -20.61 2.83
N ASN A 121 -10.82 -20.51 1.94
CA ASN A 121 -9.51 -21.14 2.16
C ASN A 121 -8.78 -20.64 3.42
N PRO A 122 -8.79 -19.33 3.77
CA PRO A 122 -8.11 -18.91 4.99
C PRO A 122 -8.73 -19.54 6.25
N LEU A 123 -10.05 -19.78 6.25
CA LEU A 123 -10.71 -20.50 7.35
C LEU A 123 -10.31 -21.98 7.37
N ILE A 124 -10.37 -22.64 6.20
CA ILE A 124 -10.21 -24.09 6.08
C ILE A 124 -8.75 -24.52 6.22
N LYS A 125 -7.83 -23.79 5.58
CA LYS A 125 -6.41 -24.17 5.44
C LYS A 125 -5.49 -23.43 6.39
N GLU A 126 -5.81 -22.18 6.74
CA GLU A 126 -4.93 -21.33 7.55
C GLU A 126 -5.44 -21.15 8.98
N GLY A 127 -6.63 -21.68 9.30
CA GLY A 127 -7.23 -21.60 10.63
C GLY A 127 -7.68 -20.18 11.01
N ALA A 128 -8.00 -19.32 10.04
CA ALA A 128 -8.60 -18.02 10.31
C ALA A 128 -10.00 -18.16 10.90
N ASP A 129 -10.36 -17.21 11.76
CA ASP A 129 -11.67 -17.11 12.40
C ASP A 129 -12.60 -16.15 11.65
N PHE A 130 -12.04 -15.09 11.06
CA PHE A 130 -12.76 -14.10 10.29
C PHE A 130 -11.96 -13.72 9.05
N VAL A 131 -12.62 -13.71 7.88
CA VAL A 131 -12.05 -13.20 6.64
C VAL A 131 -12.89 -12.03 6.18
N THR A 132 -12.23 -10.91 5.88
CA THR A 132 -12.85 -9.68 5.39
C THR A 132 -12.25 -9.30 4.03
N PRO A 133 -13.00 -8.66 3.12
CA PRO A 133 -12.55 -8.45 1.76
C PRO A 133 -11.72 -7.18 1.61
N VAL A 134 -10.91 -7.10 0.56
CA VAL A 134 -10.35 -5.86 0.03
C VAL A 134 -10.81 -5.74 -1.42
N TYR A 135 -11.31 -4.57 -1.81
CA TYR A 135 -11.81 -4.31 -3.15
C TYR A 135 -11.07 -3.15 -3.80
N THR A 136 -10.99 -3.18 -5.13
CA THR A 136 -10.79 -1.98 -5.93
C THR A 136 -12.12 -1.26 -6.08
N ARG A 137 -12.17 0.01 -5.70
CA ARG A 137 -13.38 0.84 -5.72
C ARG A 137 -13.13 2.19 -6.35
N ASN A 138 -14.20 2.78 -6.87
CA ASN A 138 -14.19 4.17 -7.30
C ASN A 138 -13.82 5.11 -6.14
N ARG A 139 -12.98 6.12 -6.41
CA ARG A 139 -12.47 7.07 -5.42
C ARG A 139 -13.52 7.88 -4.64
N TYR A 140 -14.76 8.00 -5.14
CA TYR A 140 -15.88 8.67 -4.46
C TYR A 140 -16.76 7.72 -3.63
N GLU A 141 -16.44 6.42 -3.60
CA GLU A 141 -17.16 5.40 -2.82
C GLU A 141 -16.45 5.08 -1.49
N GLY A 142 -17.10 4.27 -0.65
CA GLY A 142 -16.49 3.82 0.62
C GLY A 142 -16.39 4.92 1.69
N ASN A 143 -17.10 6.03 1.56
CA ASN A 143 -16.98 7.18 2.47
C ASN A 143 -17.16 6.84 3.96
N THR A 144 -18.13 5.98 4.30
CA THR A 144 -18.34 5.53 5.69
C THR A 144 -17.19 4.65 6.19
N THR A 145 -16.60 3.84 5.32
CA THR A 145 -15.36 3.10 5.60
C THR A 145 -14.21 4.07 5.85
N ASN A 146 -13.92 4.92 4.87
CA ASN A 146 -12.68 5.69 4.78
C ASN A 146 -12.60 6.81 5.82
N HIS A 147 -13.72 7.46 6.12
CA HIS A 147 -13.69 8.62 7.01
C HIS A 147 -14.18 8.33 8.43
N PHE A 148 -14.76 7.16 8.70
CA PHE A 148 -15.30 6.86 10.03
C PHE A 148 -14.85 5.49 10.55
N CYS A 149 -15.21 4.39 9.87
CA CYS A 149 -14.99 3.05 10.40
C CYS A 149 -13.50 2.68 10.47
N PHE A 150 -12.77 2.83 9.37
CA PHE A 150 -11.35 2.51 9.33
C PHE A 150 -10.53 3.36 10.31
N PRO A 151 -10.63 4.71 10.31
CA PRO A 151 -9.88 5.54 11.25
C PRO A 151 -10.12 5.20 12.71
N LEU A 152 -11.38 4.99 13.12
CA LEU A 152 -11.71 4.67 14.50
C LEU A 152 -11.23 3.27 14.90
N LEU A 153 -11.43 2.26 14.03
CA LEU A 153 -10.98 0.90 14.33
C LEU A 153 -9.45 0.86 14.47
N TYR A 154 -8.75 1.55 13.58
CA TYR A 154 -7.29 1.66 13.62
C TYR A 154 -6.80 2.42 14.86
N ALA A 155 -7.47 3.52 15.23
CA ALA A 155 -7.11 4.28 16.44
C ALA A 155 -7.32 3.48 17.74
N TRP A 156 -8.40 2.70 17.82
CA TRP A 156 -8.73 1.90 19.01
C TRP A 156 -7.88 0.64 19.16
N PHE A 157 -7.54 -0.02 18.05
CA PHE A 157 -6.92 -1.36 18.11
C PHE A 157 -5.54 -1.43 17.48
N GLY A 158 -5.07 -0.38 16.80
CA GLY A 158 -3.82 -0.40 16.03
C GLY A 158 -3.85 -1.32 14.79
N CYS A 159 -5.02 -1.89 14.46
CA CYS A 159 -5.18 -2.87 13.40
C CYS A 159 -5.74 -2.22 12.13
N LYS A 160 -5.05 -2.40 11.00
CA LYS A 160 -5.50 -1.91 9.68
C LYS A 160 -6.40 -2.96 9.04
N ILE A 161 -7.72 -2.77 9.10
CA ILE A 161 -8.71 -3.52 8.30
C ILE A 161 -9.28 -2.58 7.25
N ASN A 162 -8.84 -2.72 6.00
CA ASN A 162 -9.13 -1.84 4.88
C ASN A 162 -10.63 -1.70 4.56
N GLN A 163 -11.44 -2.75 4.78
CA GLN A 163 -12.89 -2.74 4.56
C GLN A 163 -13.63 -3.34 5.76
N PRO A 164 -13.71 -2.63 6.89
CA PRO A 164 -14.35 -3.14 8.11
C PRO A 164 -15.88 -3.23 7.98
N ILE A 165 -16.45 -2.73 6.87
CA ILE A 165 -17.87 -2.89 6.50
C ILE A 165 -18.03 -3.58 5.14
N GLY A 166 -17.07 -4.42 4.74
CA GLY A 166 -17.19 -5.26 3.55
C GLY A 166 -18.26 -6.35 3.73
N GLY A 167 -19.19 -6.46 2.79
CA GLY A 167 -20.30 -7.44 2.86
C GLY A 167 -19.94 -8.87 2.46
N ASP A 168 -18.77 -9.06 1.85
CA ASP A 168 -18.30 -10.34 1.35
C ASP A 168 -17.26 -10.91 2.32
N PHE A 169 -17.68 -11.66 3.33
CA PHE A 169 -16.82 -12.12 4.42
C PHE A 169 -17.00 -13.62 4.70
N ALA A 170 -16.12 -14.20 5.51
CA ALA A 170 -16.29 -15.57 6.02
C ALA A 170 -15.99 -15.69 7.51
N LEU A 171 -16.70 -16.61 8.18
CA LEU A 171 -16.70 -16.85 9.62
C LEU A 171 -16.43 -18.33 9.92
N SER A 172 -15.55 -18.60 10.88
CA SER A 172 -15.42 -19.94 11.49
C SER A 172 -16.62 -20.23 12.40
N ASP A 173 -16.86 -21.51 12.72
CA ASP A 173 -17.85 -21.92 13.72
C ASP A 173 -17.55 -21.32 15.11
N ARG A 174 -16.27 -21.24 15.49
CA ARG A 174 -15.84 -20.62 16.75
C ARG A 174 -16.28 -19.17 16.83
N PHE A 175 -15.97 -18.38 15.79
CA PHE A 175 -16.34 -16.96 15.77
C PHE A 175 -17.86 -16.77 15.61
N SER A 176 -18.52 -17.61 14.82
CA SER A 176 -19.97 -17.64 14.66
C SER A 176 -20.71 -17.83 16.00
N LYS A 177 -20.26 -18.78 16.83
CA LYS A 177 -20.82 -19.02 18.16
C LYS A 177 -20.63 -17.79 19.06
N TYR A 178 -19.41 -17.24 19.08
CA TYR A 178 -19.10 -16.03 19.84
C TYR A 178 -20.03 -14.87 19.46
N ILE A 179 -20.21 -14.59 18.17
CA ILE A 179 -21.06 -13.52 17.66
C ILE A 179 -22.53 -13.66 18.09
N LEU A 180 -23.05 -14.89 18.15
CA LEU A 180 -24.42 -15.12 18.61
C LEU A 180 -24.64 -14.73 20.08
N GLU A 181 -23.62 -14.84 20.91
CA GLU A 181 -23.65 -14.52 22.35
C GLU A 181 -23.49 -13.02 22.65
N GLN A 182 -22.99 -12.24 21.68
CA GLN A 182 -22.78 -10.81 21.88
C GLN A 182 -24.10 -10.03 21.96
N GLN A 183 -24.17 -9.02 22.82
CA GLN A 183 -25.26 -8.05 22.84
C GLN A 183 -25.29 -7.26 21.52
N LYS A 184 -26.45 -7.22 20.86
CA LYS A 184 -26.62 -6.61 19.54
C LYS A 184 -27.40 -5.30 19.68
N PRO A 185 -26.84 -4.14 19.31
CA PRO A 185 -27.61 -2.90 19.20
C PRO A 185 -28.65 -3.03 18.09
N LYS A 186 -29.71 -2.20 18.13
CA LYS A 186 -30.81 -2.28 17.15
C LYS A 186 -30.30 -2.18 15.71
N ASP A 187 -29.34 -1.29 15.46
CA ASP A 187 -28.80 -1.03 14.13
C ASP A 187 -27.86 -2.11 13.60
N ALA A 188 -27.37 -3.01 14.46
CA ALA A 188 -26.63 -4.20 14.03
C ALA A 188 -27.51 -5.20 13.28
N PHE A 189 -28.83 -5.11 13.38
CA PHE A 189 -29.76 -5.91 12.55
C PHE A 189 -30.00 -5.30 11.16
N LEU A 190 -29.44 -4.11 10.89
CA LEU A 190 -29.57 -3.37 9.63
C LEU A 190 -28.20 -3.27 8.94
N TYR A 191 -27.73 -2.08 8.55
CA TYR A 191 -26.41 -1.89 7.94
C TYR A 191 -25.24 -2.01 8.93
N GLY A 192 -25.49 -1.97 10.24
CA GLY A 192 -24.43 -2.01 11.27
C GLY A 192 -23.76 -3.38 11.47
N VAL A 193 -24.29 -4.44 10.85
CA VAL A 193 -23.78 -5.81 11.07
C VAL A 193 -22.32 -6.00 10.66
N ASP A 194 -21.88 -5.40 9.56
CA ASP A 194 -20.54 -5.65 9.04
C ASP A 194 -19.49 -5.06 10.01
N ILE A 195 -19.72 -3.84 10.52
CA ILE A 195 -18.85 -3.22 11.54
C ILE A 195 -18.95 -3.93 12.89
N PHE A 196 -20.13 -4.46 13.23
CA PHE A 196 -20.33 -5.28 14.43
C PHE A 196 -19.41 -6.50 14.42
N LEU A 197 -19.37 -7.23 13.29
CA LEU A 197 -18.49 -8.38 13.11
C LEU A 197 -17.02 -7.95 13.19
N SER A 198 -16.61 -6.92 12.46
CA SER A 198 -15.22 -6.46 12.42
C SER A 198 -14.68 -6.04 13.79
N ILE A 199 -15.44 -5.27 14.58
CA ILE A 199 -15.02 -4.87 15.93
C ILE A 199 -14.92 -6.09 16.85
N HIS A 200 -15.89 -7.01 16.78
CA HIS A 200 -15.87 -8.22 17.60
C HIS A 200 -14.74 -9.19 17.21
N ALA A 201 -14.36 -9.24 15.93
CA ALA A 201 -13.22 -10.03 15.48
C ALA A 201 -11.91 -9.45 16.05
N VAL A 202 -11.69 -8.15 15.87
CA VAL A 202 -10.46 -7.47 16.31
C VAL A 202 -10.39 -7.37 17.85
N GLY A 203 -11.38 -6.75 18.48
CA GLY A 203 -11.42 -6.62 19.94
C GLY A 203 -11.54 -7.96 20.67
N GLY A 204 -12.05 -9.00 20.00
CA GLY A 204 -12.11 -10.37 20.51
C GLY A 204 -10.82 -11.18 20.33
N ASN A 205 -9.79 -10.63 19.67
CA ASN A 205 -8.54 -11.32 19.33
C ASN A 205 -8.76 -12.59 18.47
N PHE A 206 -9.72 -12.55 17.54
CA PHE A 206 -9.97 -13.64 16.58
C PHE A 206 -9.03 -13.52 15.38
N LYS A 207 -8.46 -14.64 14.93
CA LYS A 207 -7.51 -14.65 13.81
C LYS A 207 -8.18 -14.11 12.55
N THR A 208 -7.84 -12.88 12.18
CA THR A 208 -8.48 -12.16 11.08
C THR A 208 -7.56 -12.12 9.86
N ARG A 209 -8.15 -12.27 8.67
CA ARG A 209 -7.44 -12.25 7.37
C ARG A 209 -8.14 -11.34 6.38
N GLU A 210 -7.36 -10.63 5.57
CA GLU A 210 -7.88 -9.85 4.44
C GLU A 210 -7.63 -10.58 3.12
N VAL A 211 -8.63 -10.57 2.24
CA VAL A 211 -8.51 -11.17 0.91
C VAL A 211 -8.91 -10.19 -0.17
N TYR A 212 -8.04 -10.02 -1.16
CA TYR A 212 -8.32 -9.17 -2.31
C TYR A 212 -9.29 -9.87 -3.26
N LEU A 213 -10.47 -9.27 -3.47
CA LEU A 213 -11.53 -9.79 -4.33
C LEU A 213 -11.59 -9.07 -5.69
N GLY A 214 -10.67 -8.15 -5.95
CA GLY A 214 -10.64 -7.34 -7.16
C GLY A 214 -11.66 -6.20 -7.15
N ARG A 215 -12.05 -5.74 -8.36
CA ARG A 215 -12.98 -4.63 -8.54
C ARG A 215 -14.39 -5.01 -8.13
N LYS A 216 -15.06 -4.19 -7.31
CA LYS A 216 -16.46 -4.41 -6.89
C LYS A 216 -17.42 -3.43 -7.56
N ILE A 217 -18.16 -3.90 -8.57
CA ILE A 217 -19.25 -3.14 -9.21
C ILE A 217 -20.60 -3.65 -8.70
N HIS A 218 -21.35 -2.76 -8.04
CA HIS A 218 -22.61 -3.04 -7.34
C HIS A 218 -23.52 -1.80 -7.39
N LYS A 219 -24.74 -1.89 -6.86
CA LYS A 219 -25.66 -0.74 -6.80
C LYS A 219 -25.02 0.37 -5.94
N PRO A 220 -24.90 1.63 -6.42
CA PRO A 220 -24.15 2.68 -5.73
C PRO A 220 -24.63 2.90 -4.28
N SER A 221 -23.68 3.08 -3.37
CA SER A 221 -23.96 3.31 -1.95
C SER A 221 -24.35 4.76 -1.62
N PHE A 222 -23.96 5.73 -2.45
CA PHE A 222 -24.18 7.16 -2.20
C PHE A 222 -25.66 7.55 -1.97
N PRO A 223 -26.65 7.02 -2.72
CA PRO A 223 -28.08 7.28 -2.45
C PRO A 223 -28.55 6.79 -1.07
N LYS A 224 -27.86 5.81 -0.48
CA LYS A 224 -28.20 5.19 0.81
C LYS A 224 -27.28 5.68 1.95
N ILE A 225 -26.39 6.65 1.69
CA ILE A 225 -25.32 7.04 2.62
C ILE A 225 -25.84 7.53 3.98
N ILE A 226 -27.01 8.19 4.02
CA ILE A 226 -27.56 8.75 5.26
C ILE A 226 -27.93 7.64 6.26
N PRO A 227 -28.91 6.76 5.97
CA PRO A 227 -29.28 5.69 6.91
C PRO A 227 -28.13 4.70 7.12
N MET A 228 -27.30 4.44 6.10
CA MET A 228 -26.13 3.57 6.23
C MET A 228 -25.13 4.13 7.25
N PHE A 229 -24.72 5.40 7.13
CA PHE A 229 -23.79 6.01 8.08
C PHE A 229 -24.35 6.01 9.50
N GLN A 230 -25.61 6.44 9.68
CA GLN A 230 -26.22 6.54 11.02
C GLN A 230 -26.24 5.18 11.74
N GLN A 231 -26.66 4.11 11.04
CA GLN A 231 -26.74 2.76 11.61
C GLN A 231 -25.37 2.15 11.90
N VAL A 232 -24.42 2.34 10.97
CA VAL A 232 -23.04 1.86 11.13
C VAL A 232 -22.35 2.60 12.29
N ALA A 233 -22.51 3.93 12.36
CA ALA A 233 -21.92 4.74 13.42
C ALA A 233 -22.51 4.39 14.78
N ALA A 234 -23.84 4.27 14.91
CA ALA A 234 -24.48 3.87 16.16
C ALA A 234 -23.98 2.50 16.64
N THR A 235 -23.88 1.53 15.73
CA THR A 235 -23.36 0.20 16.05
C THR A 235 -21.91 0.24 16.48
N MET A 236 -21.05 0.97 15.76
CA MET A 236 -19.63 1.09 16.10
C MET A 236 -19.43 1.75 17.48
N LEU A 237 -20.10 2.86 17.73
CA LEU A 237 -20.00 3.60 18.99
C LEU A 237 -20.54 2.80 20.19
N PHE A 238 -21.51 1.90 19.95
CA PHE A 238 -22.01 0.98 20.96
C PHE A 238 -21.01 -0.14 21.28
N VAL A 239 -20.35 -0.72 20.27
CA VAL A 239 -19.50 -1.90 20.45
C VAL A 239 -18.09 -1.54 20.90
N LEU A 240 -17.47 -0.46 20.40
CA LEU A 240 -16.09 -0.09 20.73
C LEU A 240 -15.79 -0.04 22.24
N PRO A 241 -16.61 0.61 23.10
CA PRO A 241 -16.33 0.72 24.53
C PRO A 241 -16.26 -0.63 25.26
N LYS A 242 -16.84 -1.70 24.70
CA LYS A 242 -16.71 -3.06 25.21
C LYS A 242 -15.25 -3.52 25.29
N TYR A 243 -14.40 -2.96 24.44
CA TYR A 243 -13.01 -3.35 24.28
C TYR A 243 -12.03 -2.27 24.74
N LYS A 244 -12.50 -1.25 25.46
CA LYS A 244 -11.69 -0.09 25.86
C LYS A 244 -10.42 -0.39 26.66
N ASN A 245 -10.33 -1.56 27.30
CA ASN A 245 -9.12 -2.01 28.02
C ASN A 245 -8.45 -3.22 27.37
N LYS A 246 -8.85 -3.58 26.14
CA LYS A 246 -8.27 -4.71 25.43
C LYS A 246 -7.27 -4.24 24.39
N ILE A 247 -6.09 -4.83 24.50
CA ILE A 247 -4.99 -4.70 23.55
C ILE A 247 -5.22 -5.80 22.52
N SER A 248 -5.28 -5.42 21.25
CA SER A 248 -5.32 -6.40 20.17
C SER A 248 -3.89 -6.68 19.72
N ASP A 249 -3.40 -7.90 19.97
CA ASP A 249 -2.12 -8.39 19.42
C ASP A 249 -2.26 -8.91 17.97
N LEU A 250 -3.41 -8.67 17.32
CA LEU A 250 -3.69 -9.18 15.98
C LEU A 250 -2.81 -8.55 14.91
N HIS A 251 -2.07 -9.42 14.20
CA HIS A 251 -1.52 -9.13 12.90
C HIS A 251 -2.48 -9.65 11.82
N VAL A 252 -3.12 -8.72 11.10
CA VAL A 252 -3.93 -9.02 9.93
C VAL A 252 -2.99 -9.00 8.73
N GLU A 253 -2.72 -10.17 8.14
CA GLU A 253 -2.04 -10.26 6.85
C GLU A 253 -2.96 -9.65 5.78
N THR A 254 -2.49 -8.58 5.13
CA THR A 254 -3.11 -7.96 3.96
C THR A 254 -2.33 -8.41 2.72
N LYS A 255 -3.03 -8.79 1.65
CA LYS A 255 -2.40 -8.96 0.32
C LYS A 255 -2.44 -7.65 -0.44
N ASP A 256 -1.32 -7.30 -1.07
CA ASP A 256 -1.21 -6.11 -1.93
C ASP A 256 -2.21 -6.21 -3.09
N GLY A 257 -3.06 -5.19 -3.20
CA GLY A 257 -4.04 -5.06 -4.26
C GLY A 257 -4.46 -3.60 -4.39
N GLN A 258 -4.68 -3.15 -5.63
CA GLN A 258 -5.06 -1.77 -5.93
C GLN A 258 -6.43 -1.45 -5.28
N ARG A 259 -6.48 -0.52 -4.31
CA ARG A 259 -7.72 -0.13 -3.60
C ARG A 259 -8.59 0.82 -4.40
N ILE A 260 -7.98 1.66 -5.22
CA ILE A 260 -8.66 2.70 -6.00
C ILE A 260 -8.68 2.34 -7.48
N ASP A 261 -9.85 2.44 -8.08
CA ASP A 261 -10.09 2.16 -9.49
C ASP A 261 -9.66 3.34 -10.37
N ASP A 262 -9.08 3.04 -11.54
CA ASP A 262 -8.76 4.01 -12.59
C ASP A 262 -10.03 4.66 -13.17
N PHE A 263 -11.17 3.95 -13.13
CA PHE A 263 -12.43 4.46 -13.66
C PHE A 263 -13.11 5.45 -12.71
N ILE A 264 -13.04 6.72 -13.08
CA ILE A 264 -13.62 7.83 -12.31
C ILE A 264 -15.07 8.07 -12.73
N ARG A 265 -15.99 7.72 -11.83
CA ARG A 265 -17.43 8.05 -11.87
C ARG A 265 -17.81 8.90 -10.66
N LYS A 266 -18.07 10.18 -10.89
CA LYS A 266 -18.49 11.12 -9.83
C LYS A 266 -19.98 10.93 -9.49
N PRO A 267 -20.39 11.12 -8.22
CA PRO A 267 -21.80 11.19 -7.87
C PRO A 267 -22.52 12.34 -8.58
N GLU A 268 -23.79 12.15 -8.91
CA GLU A 268 -24.62 13.16 -9.58
C GLU A 268 -24.66 14.48 -8.77
N ALA A 269 -24.55 15.62 -9.47
CA ALA A 269 -24.56 16.94 -8.84
C ALA A 269 -25.82 17.19 -8.00
N ALA A 270 -26.99 16.71 -8.45
CA ALA A 270 -28.24 16.79 -7.70
C ALA A 270 -28.17 16.03 -6.35
N ARG A 271 -27.50 14.88 -6.32
CA ARG A 271 -27.29 14.09 -5.09
C ARG A 271 -26.31 14.77 -4.14
N ILE A 272 -25.23 15.36 -4.67
CA ILE A 272 -24.27 16.16 -3.90
C ILE A 272 -24.97 17.36 -3.25
N ALA A 273 -25.77 18.10 -4.04
CA ALA A 273 -26.54 19.25 -3.55
C ALA A 273 -27.57 18.85 -2.48
N PHE A 274 -28.27 17.73 -2.69
CA PHE A 274 -29.20 17.17 -1.71
C PHE A 274 -28.49 16.82 -0.40
N LEU A 275 -27.36 16.12 -0.45
CA LEU A 275 -26.61 15.74 0.75
C LEU A 275 -26.12 16.98 1.52
N LYS A 276 -25.61 18.00 0.81
CA LYS A 276 -25.19 19.27 1.40
C LYS A 276 -26.36 19.97 2.10
N LYS A 277 -27.52 20.06 1.45
CA LYS A 277 -28.74 20.65 2.03
C LYS A 277 -29.18 19.88 3.26
N HIS A 278 -29.25 18.56 3.17
CA HIS A 278 -29.62 17.68 4.27
C HIS A 278 -28.68 17.87 5.48
N ALA A 279 -27.37 17.89 5.26
CA ALA A 279 -26.38 18.08 6.31
C ALA A 279 -26.60 19.41 7.06
N PHE A 280 -26.73 20.53 6.33
CA PHE A 280 -26.95 21.83 6.99
C PHE A 280 -28.30 21.93 7.69
N GLN A 281 -29.38 21.39 7.12
CA GLN A 281 -30.69 21.40 7.76
C GLN A 281 -30.68 20.67 9.10
N ASN A 282 -30.08 19.47 9.15
CA ASN A 282 -29.94 18.71 10.39
C ASN A 282 -29.00 19.40 11.37
N LEU A 283 -27.87 19.95 10.89
CA LEU A 283 -26.94 20.69 11.74
C LEU A 283 -27.61 21.90 12.43
N GLN A 284 -28.53 22.59 11.76
CA GLN A 284 -29.27 23.70 12.38
C GLN A 284 -30.13 23.22 13.56
N GLN A 285 -30.76 22.05 13.43
CA GLN A 285 -31.64 21.47 14.43
C GLN A 285 -30.90 20.80 15.60
N LEU A 286 -29.62 20.45 15.43
CA LEU A 286 -28.84 19.81 16.48
C LEU A 286 -28.68 20.71 17.73
N PRO A 287 -28.94 20.18 18.94
CA PRO A 287 -28.66 20.88 20.18
C PRO A 287 -27.18 21.22 20.29
N LYS A 288 -26.85 22.50 20.56
CA LYS A 288 -25.44 22.93 20.72
C LYS A 288 -24.73 22.14 21.81
N LYS A 289 -25.43 21.87 22.93
CA LYS A 289 -24.90 21.08 24.04
C LYS A 289 -24.36 19.73 23.58
N ASN A 290 -25.11 18.98 22.79
CA ASN A 290 -24.69 17.67 22.29
C ASN A 290 -23.43 17.76 21.43
N ILE A 291 -23.32 18.79 20.59
CA ILE A 291 -22.13 19.01 19.75
C ILE A 291 -20.90 19.30 20.61
N GLN A 292 -21.06 20.15 21.63
CA GLN A 292 -19.97 20.47 22.56
C GLN A 292 -19.55 19.24 23.37
N GLU A 293 -20.53 18.49 23.87
CA GLU A 293 -20.35 17.34 24.75
C GLU A 293 -19.72 16.15 24.01
N TYR A 294 -20.21 15.83 22.81
CA TYR A 294 -19.74 14.66 22.06
C TYR A 294 -18.58 14.95 21.13
N LEU A 295 -18.44 16.19 20.63
CA LEU A 295 -17.49 16.53 19.56
C LEU A 295 -16.48 17.62 19.96
N GLY A 296 -16.54 18.11 21.19
CA GLY A 296 -15.58 19.07 21.77
C GLY A 296 -15.51 20.42 21.05
N LEU A 297 -16.45 20.74 20.17
CA LEU A 297 -16.44 22.01 19.44
C LEU A 297 -16.90 23.17 20.33
N SER A 298 -16.21 24.32 20.26
CA SER A 298 -16.63 25.52 20.99
C SER A 298 -17.92 26.14 20.42
N SER A 299 -18.67 26.86 21.26
CA SER A 299 -19.88 27.59 20.83
C SER A 299 -19.62 28.53 19.64
N GLN A 300 -18.44 29.15 19.59
CA GLN A 300 -18.01 30.02 18.51
C GLN A 300 -17.84 29.22 17.22
N LYS A 301 -17.04 28.14 17.23
CA LYS A 301 -16.79 27.30 16.05
C LYS A 301 -18.09 26.68 15.51
N ILE A 302 -19.00 26.24 16.39
CA ILE A 302 -20.33 25.75 15.99
C ILE A 302 -21.11 26.83 15.24
N THR A 303 -21.10 28.06 15.75
CA THR A 303 -21.81 29.19 15.14
C THR A 303 -21.20 29.58 13.80
N GLU A 304 -19.86 29.57 13.70
CA GLU A 304 -19.13 29.80 12.45
C GLU A 304 -19.49 28.77 11.38
N ILE A 305 -19.43 27.47 11.70
CA ILE A 305 -19.80 26.39 10.76
C ILE A 305 -21.26 26.56 10.29
N LYS A 306 -22.19 26.84 11.23
CA LYS A 306 -23.62 27.04 10.92
C LYS A 306 -23.86 28.26 10.03
N LYS A 307 -23.17 29.37 10.27
CA LYS A 307 -23.38 30.65 9.55
C LYS A 307 -22.70 30.66 8.19
N ALA A 308 -21.42 30.26 8.14
CA ALA A 308 -20.61 30.27 6.92
C ALA A 308 -20.93 29.09 5.98
N LYS A 309 -21.73 28.11 6.45
CA LYS A 309 -22.00 26.86 5.73
C LYS A 309 -20.69 26.17 5.31
N SER A 310 -19.73 26.14 6.23
CA SER A 310 -18.39 25.58 6.01
C SER A 310 -18.45 24.06 5.87
N LEU A 311 -17.58 23.52 5.01
CA LEU A 311 -17.30 22.08 4.98
C LEU A 311 -16.34 21.71 6.11
N ILE A 312 -16.24 20.42 6.43
CA ILE A 312 -15.37 19.90 7.49
C ILE A 312 -14.16 19.23 6.86
N TYR A 313 -12.99 19.87 6.94
CA TYR A 313 -11.75 19.31 6.41
C TYR A 313 -11.06 18.40 7.43
N GLU A 314 -10.04 17.69 6.97
CA GLU A 314 -9.38 16.60 7.69
C GLU A 314 -9.04 16.93 9.15
N LYS A 315 -8.38 18.06 9.43
CA LYS A 315 -8.01 18.44 10.81
C LYS A 315 -9.22 18.52 11.74
N ASP A 316 -10.22 19.32 11.37
CA ASP A 316 -11.43 19.51 12.19
C ASP A 316 -12.14 18.15 12.39
N TRP A 317 -12.18 17.31 11.36
CA TRP A 317 -12.80 15.99 11.46
C TRP A 317 -12.07 15.02 12.39
N VAL A 318 -10.73 14.98 12.32
CA VAL A 318 -9.91 14.15 13.21
C VAL A 318 -10.09 14.57 14.66
N ASP A 319 -10.08 15.87 14.95
CA ASP A 319 -10.32 16.41 16.29
C ASP A 319 -11.69 15.94 16.82
N MET A 320 -12.75 16.06 16.00
CA MET A 320 -14.10 15.63 16.38
C MET A 320 -14.21 14.12 16.64
N LEU A 321 -13.54 13.29 15.84
CA LEU A 321 -13.52 11.83 16.07
C LEU A 321 -12.76 11.45 17.34
N ALA A 322 -11.69 12.18 17.69
CA ALA A 322 -10.96 11.99 18.93
C ALA A 322 -11.83 12.33 20.15
N GLU A 323 -12.56 13.44 20.09
CA GLU A 323 -13.52 13.85 21.13
C GLU A 323 -14.65 12.83 21.32
N ALA A 324 -15.28 12.39 20.21
CA ALA A 324 -16.32 11.37 20.26
C ALA A 324 -15.83 10.06 20.88
N SER A 325 -14.59 9.68 20.54
CA SER A 325 -13.96 8.47 21.07
C SER A 325 -13.65 8.59 22.55
N ARG A 326 -13.14 9.74 22.99
CA ARG A 326 -12.89 10.01 24.41
C ARG A 326 -14.19 9.99 25.21
N TYR A 327 -15.26 10.55 24.64
CA TYR A 327 -16.58 10.49 25.25
C TYR A 327 -17.03 9.05 25.47
N ILE A 328 -17.02 8.20 24.42
CA ILE A 328 -17.47 6.81 24.55
C ILE A 328 -16.55 5.93 25.40
N TYR A 329 -15.27 6.27 25.52
CA TYR A 329 -14.36 5.59 26.43
C TYR A 329 -14.76 5.82 27.89
N ASN A 330 -15.04 7.08 28.22
CA ASN A 330 -15.24 7.55 29.60
C ASN A 330 -16.67 7.35 30.11
N HIS A 331 -17.63 7.06 29.23
CA HIS A 331 -19.04 6.92 29.60
C HIS A 331 -19.57 5.52 29.32
N ALA A 332 -20.61 5.13 30.08
CA ALA A 332 -21.38 3.94 29.77
C ALA A 332 -22.28 4.22 28.56
N ILE A 333 -22.13 3.43 27.50
CA ILE A 333 -22.83 3.66 26.24
C ILE A 333 -23.97 2.66 26.08
N SER A 334 -25.20 3.16 26.19
CA SER A 334 -26.41 2.42 25.81
C SER A 334 -26.69 2.55 24.31
N ASP A 335 -27.56 1.69 23.77
CA ASP A 335 -27.97 1.75 22.35
C ASP A 335 -28.56 3.12 21.98
N LYS A 336 -29.34 3.71 22.89
CA LYS A 336 -29.90 5.06 22.73
C LYS A 336 -28.81 6.13 22.69
N VAL A 337 -27.85 6.09 23.63
CA VAL A 337 -26.75 7.07 23.67
C VAL A 337 -25.87 6.95 22.43
N ALA A 338 -25.54 5.73 21.99
CA ALA A 338 -24.79 5.52 20.75
C ALA A 338 -25.52 6.10 19.52
N THR A 339 -26.84 5.92 19.46
CA THR A 339 -27.69 6.51 18.42
C THR A 339 -27.66 8.04 18.47
N ASP A 340 -27.80 8.63 19.66
CA ASP A 340 -27.79 10.09 19.83
C ASP A 340 -26.44 10.69 19.41
N ILE A 341 -25.32 10.03 19.72
CA ILE A 341 -23.98 10.44 19.27
C ILE A 341 -23.87 10.31 17.75
N ALA A 342 -24.29 9.18 17.16
CA ALA A 342 -24.25 8.95 15.73
C ALA A 342 -25.05 10.01 14.93
N LEU A 343 -26.25 10.35 15.42
CA LEU A 343 -27.08 11.42 14.83
C LEU A 343 -26.44 12.80 14.97
N THR A 344 -25.72 13.06 16.07
CA THR A 344 -24.99 14.31 16.28
C THR A 344 -23.78 14.42 15.32
N ILE A 345 -23.07 13.32 15.07
CA ILE A 345 -21.92 13.26 14.16
C ILE A 345 -22.34 13.37 12.69
N ALA A 346 -23.49 12.79 12.31
CA ALA A 346 -23.88 12.58 10.92
C ALA A 346 -23.81 13.83 10.03
N PRO A 347 -24.32 15.02 10.43
CA PRO A 347 -24.19 16.22 9.61
C PRO A 347 -22.74 16.59 9.31
N PHE A 348 -21.84 16.46 10.28
CA PHE A 348 -20.42 16.76 10.11
C PHE A 348 -19.72 15.73 9.24
N PHE A 349 -20.08 14.45 9.38
CA PHE A 349 -19.60 13.40 8.47
C PHE A 349 -19.95 13.70 7.02
N PHE A 350 -21.20 14.08 6.73
CA PHE A 350 -21.60 14.42 5.36
C PHE A 350 -20.83 15.64 4.82
N LEU A 351 -20.60 16.65 5.65
CA LEU A 351 -19.77 17.79 5.28
C LEU A 351 -18.30 17.40 5.07
N ARG A 352 -17.78 16.40 5.79
CA ARG A 352 -16.46 15.82 5.57
C ARG A 352 -16.35 15.07 4.25
N VAL A 353 -17.36 14.28 3.89
CA VAL A 353 -17.43 13.61 2.58
C VAL A 353 -17.39 14.64 1.44
N LEU A 354 -18.13 15.73 1.57
CA LEU A 354 -18.13 16.80 0.58
C LEU A 354 -16.79 17.55 0.52
N ALA A 355 -16.12 17.75 1.65
CA ALA A 355 -14.76 18.32 1.68
C ALA A 355 -13.77 17.39 0.97
N TYR A 356 -13.82 16.08 1.26
CA TYR A 356 -12.99 15.08 0.60
C TYR A 356 -13.20 15.06 -0.92
N PHE A 357 -14.44 15.20 -1.39
CA PHE A 357 -14.69 15.31 -2.83
C PHE A 357 -13.99 16.52 -3.45
N ASN A 358 -13.91 17.66 -2.76
CA ASN A 358 -13.14 18.80 -3.23
C ASN A 358 -11.62 18.53 -3.23
N ASP A 359 -11.13 17.81 -2.23
CA ASP A 359 -9.71 17.42 -2.15
C ASP A 359 -9.35 16.47 -3.32
N LEU A 360 -10.24 15.54 -3.66
CA LEU A 360 -10.10 14.66 -4.84
C LEU A 360 -10.03 15.42 -6.16
N GLU A 361 -10.79 16.51 -6.34
CA GLU A 361 -10.70 17.31 -7.58
C GLU A 361 -9.37 18.04 -7.73
N LYS A 362 -8.67 18.30 -6.62
CA LYS A 362 -7.35 18.94 -6.62
C LYS A 362 -6.20 17.94 -6.80
N THR A 363 -6.50 16.66 -6.62
CA THR A 363 -5.54 15.56 -6.57
C THR A 363 -5.51 14.84 -7.91
N LYS A 364 -4.31 14.64 -8.48
CA LYS A 364 -4.14 14.05 -9.83
C LYS A 364 -3.65 12.59 -9.80
N ASP A 365 -2.95 12.16 -8.76
CA ASP A 365 -2.42 10.79 -8.61
C ASP A 365 -3.34 9.91 -7.72
N GLN A 366 -3.29 8.59 -7.92
CA GLN A 366 -3.99 7.61 -7.08
C GLN A 366 -3.30 7.37 -5.73
N ASN A 367 -1.97 7.44 -5.67
CA ASN A 367 -1.22 7.27 -4.42
C ASN A 367 -1.60 8.35 -3.40
N ASP A 368 -1.83 9.57 -3.87
CA ASP A 368 -2.33 10.70 -3.08
C ASP A 368 -3.71 10.42 -2.45
N ILE A 369 -4.55 9.57 -3.05
CA ILE A 369 -5.89 9.24 -2.54
C ILE A 369 -5.80 8.33 -1.31
N ASP A 370 -4.94 7.31 -1.37
CA ASP A 370 -4.67 6.45 -0.22
C ASP A 370 -4.00 7.25 0.91
N GLU A 371 -3.14 8.23 0.59
CA GLU A 371 -2.59 9.17 1.58
C GLU A 371 -3.67 10.03 2.25
N LEU A 372 -4.63 10.56 1.49
CA LEU A 372 -5.77 11.33 2.06
C LEU A 372 -6.61 10.49 3.02
N ILE A 373 -6.77 9.19 2.76
CA ILE A 373 -7.58 8.27 3.58
C ILE A 373 -6.78 7.81 4.81
N PHE A 374 -5.55 7.32 4.61
CA PHE A 374 -4.73 6.74 5.67
C PHE A 374 -4.08 7.80 6.56
N GLY A 375 -3.67 8.94 6.00
CA GLY A 375 -3.09 10.05 6.77
C GLY A 375 -4.05 10.59 7.83
N GLN A 376 -5.35 10.62 7.55
CA GLN A 376 -6.37 10.97 8.54
C GLN A 376 -6.42 9.96 9.70
N ALA A 377 -6.34 8.67 9.39
CA ALA A 377 -6.37 7.60 10.38
C ALA A 377 -5.12 7.60 11.27
N ASP A 378 -3.94 7.83 10.68
CA ASP A 378 -2.68 7.97 11.40
C ASP A 378 -2.70 9.16 12.36
N LYS A 379 -3.23 10.32 11.93
CA LYS A 379 -3.41 11.50 12.81
C LYS A 379 -4.33 11.18 14.00
N LEU A 380 -5.44 10.49 13.76
CA LEU A 380 -6.36 10.09 14.82
C LEU A 380 -5.69 9.11 15.81
N GLN A 381 -4.93 8.14 15.30
CA GLN A 381 -4.19 7.18 16.12
C GLN A 381 -3.13 7.89 17.00
N HIS A 382 -2.43 8.88 16.45
CA HIS A 382 -1.47 9.68 17.22
C HIS A 382 -2.11 10.46 18.37
N ILE A 383 -3.32 11.00 18.16
CA ILE A 383 -4.06 11.68 19.24
C ILE A 383 -4.41 10.70 20.36
N PHE A 384 -4.89 9.50 20.02
CA PHE A 384 -5.18 8.47 21.01
C PHE A 384 -3.94 8.02 21.79
N ALA A 385 -2.81 7.86 21.10
CA ALA A 385 -1.56 7.46 21.72
C ALA A 385 -0.95 8.53 22.64
N SER A 386 -1.31 9.80 22.46
CA SER A 386 -0.84 10.93 23.28
C SER A 386 -1.76 11.27 24.45
N GLN A 387 -3.06 10.98 24.32
CA GLN A 387 -4.07 11.17 25.36
C GLN A 387 -4.25 9.88 26.15
N ASN A 388 -3.34 9.57 27.09
CA ASN A 388 -3.41 8.38 27.94
C ASN A 388 -4.75 8.27 28.70
N VAL A 389 -5.74 7.65 28.07
CA VAL A 389 -6.82 6.94 28.75
C VAL A 389 -6.32 5.52 28.94
N GLY A 390 -6.41 5.00 30.17
CA GLY A 390 -5.71 3.80 30.67
C GLY A 390 -5.91 2.49 29.89
N ILE A 391 -5.38 2.43 28.68
CA ILE A 391 -4.98 1.23 27.97
C ILE A 391 -3.47 1.13 28.18
N ASP A 392 -3.07 0.42 29.22
CA ASP A 392 -1.72 -0.15 29.23
C ASP A 392 -1.71 -1.19 28.10
N LEU A 393 -1.11 -0.84 26.96
CA LEU A 393 -1.06 -1.66 25.74
C LEU A 393 -0.05 -2.80 25.82
N GLY A 394 0.28 -3.25 27.04
CA GLY A 394 1.46 -4.08 27.29
C GLY A 394 2.70 -3.31 26.84
N GLU A 395 3.87 -3.92 26.91
CA GLU A 395 5.01 -3.34 26.20
C GLU A 395 4.66 -3.23 24.72
N LYS A 396 4.31 -2.00 24.33
CA LYS A 396 4.30 -1.44 22.99
C LYS A 396 5.31 -2.20 22.13
N LYS A 397 4.89 -3.26 21.44
CA LYS A 397 5.47 -3.64 20.16
C LYS A 397 4.95 -2.61 19.18
N ILE A 398 5.50 -1.42 19.31
CA ILE A 398 5.62 -0.47 18.23
C ILE A 398 6.36 -1.27 17.16
N TYR A 399 5.64 -1.78 16.17
CA TYR A 399 6.26 -2.17 14.93
C TYR A 399 6.74 -0.87 14.31
N PRO A 400 8.04 -0.55 14.37
CA PRO A 400 8.52 0.62 13.70
C PRO A 400 8.40 0.28 12.21
N TYR A 401 7.71 1.11 11.43
CA TYR A 401 7.86 1.12 9.96
C TYR A 401 9.29 1.58 9.54
N SER A 402 10.25 1.45 10.45
CA SER A 402 11.64 1.88 10.37
C SER A 402 12.63 0.77 10.74
N GLN A 403 12.26 -0.50 10.60
CA GLN A 403 13.17 -1.65 10.74
C GLN A 403 13.41 -2.41 9.44
N TYR A 404 13.35 -1.73 8.30
CA TYR A 404 13.90 -2.21 7.03
C TYR A 404 15.05 -1.30 6.61
N SER A 405 16.14 -1.39 7.35
CA SER A 405 17.46 -0.93 6.94
C SER A 405 18.44 -1.64 7.85
N SER A 406 19.31 -2.46 7.26
CA SER A 406 20.21 -3.44 7.87
C SER A 406 21.37 -2.81 8.65
N LEU A 407 21.12 -1.68 9.34
CA LEU A 407 22.15 -0.69 9.66
C LEU A 407 21.84 -0.06 11.02
N GLN A 408 22.18 -0.77 12.09
CA GLN A 408 22.17 -0.22 13.46
C GLN A 408 23.59 -0.03 14.00
N ILE A 409 23.92 1.23 14.33
CA ILE A 409 24.90 1.55 15.38
C ILE A 409 24.14 1.56 16.72
N LYS A 410 24.56 0.72 17.66
CA LYS A 410 24.02 0.66 19.03
C LYS A 410 24.34 1.93 19.83
N GLN A 411 23.35 2.47 20.54
CA GLN A 411 23.54 3.00 21.90
C GLN A 411 22.38 2.59 22.83
N LYS A 412 22.76 2.29 24.08
CA LYS A 412 21.93 1.68 25.13
C LYS A 412 20.87 2.65 25.68
N GLY A 413 19.67 2.12 25.88
CA GLY A 413 18.69 2.60 26.87
C GLY A 413 17.64 3.59 26.34
N GLY A 414 16.41 3.11 26.14
CA GLY A 414 15.20 3.91 25.92
C GLY A 414 14.60 3.80 24.51
N ARG A 415 13.50 3.04 24.36
CA ARG A 415 12.75 2.95 23.09
C ARG A 415 11.95 4.24 22.85
N LYS A 416 12.52 5.20 22.09
CA LYS A 416 11.77 6.29 21.43
C LYS A 416 11.02 5.71 20.22
N LEU A 417 9.69 5.83 20.17
CA LEU A 417 8.91 5.65 18.94
C LEU A 417 9.45 6.59 17.85
N MET A 418 9.69 6.11 16.63
CA MET A 418 9.87 6.99 15.48
C MET A 418 8.52 7.62 15.14
N SER A 419 8.34 8.85 15.63
CA SER A 419 7.13 9.66 15.58
C SER A 419 6.97 10.47 14.28
N SER A 420 7.54 10.02 13.16
CA SER A 420 7.66 10.82 11.93
C SER A 420 7.47 9.99 10.66
N HIS A 421 6.72 10.55 9.70
CA HIS A 421 6.66 10.11 8.30
C HIS A 421 8.07 9.85 7.77
N TYR A 422 8.31 8.65 7.23
CA TYR A 422 9.57 8.28 6.60
C TYR A 422 9.37 8.30 5.09
N ALA A 423 9.77 9.40 4.47
CA ALA A 423 9.76 9.57 3.02
C ALA A 423 11.18 9.52 2.50
N VAL A 424 11.34 8.96 1.30
CA VAL A 424 12.54 9.12 0.48
C VAL A 424 12.14 9.98 -0.71
N THR A 425 12.84 11.09 -0.94
CA THR A 425 12.60 11.99 -2.07
C THR A 425 13.74 11.89 -3.06
N LEU A 426 13.42 11.91 -4.36
CA LEU A 426 14.40 11.96 -5.45
C LEU A 426 14.23 13.29 -6.18
N SER A 427 15.31 14.02 -6.40
CA SER A 427 15.28 15.33 -7.03
C SER A 427 16.53 15.53 -7.89
N ALA A 428 16.35 15.93 -9.15
CA ALA A 428 17.49 16.26 -10.00
C ALA A 428 18.09 17.61 -9.59
N ILE A 429 19.43 17.71 -9.59
CA ILE A 429 20.11 19.00 -9.46
C ILE A 429 20.06 19.69 -10.84
N PRO A 430 19.30 20.77 -11.00
CA PRO A 430 19.13 21.40 -12.31
C PRO A 430 20.36 22.24 -12.66
N GLY A 431 20.49 22.57 -13.96
CA GLY A 431 21.49 23.54 -14.43
C GLY A 431 22.92 23.02 -14.49
N ILE A 432 23.15 21.72 -14.34
CA ILE A 432 24.47 21.12 -14.61
C ILE A 432 24.81 21.36 -16.10
N PRO A 433 25.92 22.04 -16.42
CA PRO A 433 26.28 22.34 -17.80
C PRO A 433 26.77 21.09 -18.54
N LEU A 434 26.97 21.22 -19.85
CA LEU A 434 27.71 20.21 -20.60
C LEU A 434 29.17 20.20 -20.11
N ILE A 435 29.51 19.15 -19.36
CA ILE A 435 30.84 18.94 -18.77
C ILE A 435 31.89 18.75 -19.86
N LYS A 436 33.07 19.34 -19.64
CA LYS A 436 34.24 19.28 -20.50
C LYS A 436 35.41 18.61 -19.77
N ASP A 437 36.45 18.32 -20.55
CA ASP A 437 37.71 17.82 -20.03
C ASP A 437 38.34 18.79 -19.02
N GLY A 438 38.75 18.27 -17.86
CA GLY A 438 39.35 19.04 -16.77
C GLY A 438 38.38 19.87 -15.92
N ASP A 439 37.07 19.83 -16.19
CA ASP A 439 36.08 20.53 -15.36
C ASP A 439 36.11 20.00 -13.92
N ASP A 440 36.11 20.92 -12.94
CA ASP A 440 35.96 20.58 -11.52
C ASP A 440 34.50 20.21 -11.22
N LEU A 441 34.21 18.92 -11.40
CA LEU A 441 32.85 18.39 -11.24
C LEU A 441 32.29 18.62 -9.81
N PRO A 442 33.04 18.37 -8.72
CA PRO A 442 32.58 18.72 -7.38
C PRO A 442 32.18 20.20 -7.22
N ALA A 443 33.00 21.14 -7.72
CA ALA A 443 32.69 22.56 -7.64
C ALA A 443 31.44 22.93 -8.46
N ILE A 444 31.26 22.32 -9.64
CA ILE A 444 30.07 22.50 -10.47
C ILE A 444 28.81 22.02 -9.76
N VAL A 445 28.84 20.82 -9.15
CA VAL A 445 27.70 20.25 -8.41
C VAL A 445 27.30 21.18 -7.26
N LEU A 446 28.27 21.65 -6.47
CA LEU A 446 28.02 22.59 -5.37
C LEU A 446 27.41 23.91 -5.86
N LYS A 447 27.94 24.47 -6.96
CA LYS A 447 27.44 25.70 -7.55
C LYS A 447 25.99 25.55 -8.03
N CYS A 448 25.69 24.51 -8.79
CA CYS A 448 24.35 24.27 -9.33
C CYS A 448 23.33 23.97 -8.22
N ALA A 449 23.71 23.18 -7.20
CA ALA A 449 22.88 22.96 -6.02
C ALA A 449 22.56 24.29 -5.31
N GLY A 450 23.57 25.15 -5.09
CA GLY A 450 23.37 26.48 -4.50
C GLY A 450 22.44 27.38 -5.31
N GLN A 451 22.60 27.42 -6.64
CA GLN A 451 21.73 28.19 -7.55
C GLN A 451 20.28 27.69 -7.55
N ALA A 452 20.08 26.39 -7.36
CA ALA A 452 18.76 25.77 -7.25
C ALA A 452 18.16 25.85 -5.84
N ALA A 453 18.82 26.51 -4.89
CA ALA A 453 18.47 26.55 -3.47
C ALA A 453 18.34 25.13 -2.84
N ILE A 454 19.16 24.19 -3.31
CA ILE A 454 19.28 22.84 -2.76
C ILE A 454 20.36 22.86 -1.69
N HIS A 455 19.97 22.64 -0.44
CA HIS A 455 20.88 22.50 0.69
C HIS A 455 21.09 21.03 1.01
N PHE A 456 22.34 20.59 1.14
CA PHE A 456 22.67 19.22 1.52
C PHE A 456 22.41 18.94 3.01
N GLU A 457 22.02 17.71 3.31
CA GLU A 457 21.81 17.18 4.65
C GLU A 457 22.67 15.93 4.89
N ASN A 458 22.96 15.62 6.15
CA ASN A 458 23.65 14.38 6.47
C ASN A 458 22.78 13.17 6.11
N GLY A 459 23.36 12.19 5.40
CA GLY A 459 22.65 10.99 4.95
C GLY A 459 21.92 11.16 3.62
N ASP A 460 22.03 12.33 2.98
CA ASP A 460 21.73 12.46 1.56
C ASP A 460 22.65 11.56 0.73
N VAL A 461 22.16 11.10 -0.40
CA VAL A 461 22.95 10.38 -1.41
C VAL A 461 22.82 11.08 -2.76
N LEU A 462 23.95 11.35 -3.40
CA LEU A 462 24.00 11.78 -4.79
C LEU A 462 24.23 10.59 -5.71
N VAL A 463 23.34 10.40 -6.68
CA VAL A 463 23.57 9.52 -7.82
C VAL A 463 24.09 10.38 -8.97
N VAL A 464 25.27 10.05 -9.47
CA VAL A 464 26.00 10.80 -10.50
C VAL A 464 26.25 9.88 -11.69
N THR A 465 25.85 10.28 -12.89
CA THR A 465 26.13 9.43 -14.06
C THR A 465 27.62 9.36 -14.36
N SER A 466 28.11 8.16 -14.68
CA SER A 466 29.46 7.87 -15.17
C SER A 466 29.91 8.86 -16.24
N LYS A 467 29.00 9.28 -17.13
CA LYS A 467 29.30 10.10 -18.31
C LYS A 467 29.93 11.45 -17.97
N ILE A 468 29.40 12.15 -16.97
CA ILE A 468 29.92 13.46 -16.59
C ILE A 468 31.25 13.34 -15.83
N VAL A 469 31.44 12.24 -15.12
CA VAL A 469 32.71 11.93 -14.44
C VAL A 469 33.78 11.61 -15.47
N SER A 470 33.47 10.73 -16.43
CA SER A 470 34.37 10.41 -17.55
C SER A 470 34.77 11.63 -18.36
N LYS A 471 33.86 12.58 -18.59
CA LYS A 471 34.20 13.83 -19.29
C LYS A 471 35.16 14.69 -18.48
N ALA A 472 34.86 14.93 -17.20
CA ALA A 472 35.72 15.72 -16.32
C ALA A 472 37.13 15.11 -16.17
N GLU A 473 37.24 13.78 -16.20
CA GLU A 473 38.48 13.04 -16.03
C GLU A 473 39.22 12.73 -17.34
N GLY A 474 38.84 13.35 -18.47
CA GLY A 474 39.54 13.18 -19.74
C GLY A 474 39.43 11.79 -20.34
N ARG A 475 38.36 11.04 -20.02
CA ARG A 475 38.10 9.68 -20.52
C ARG A 475 37.38 9.68 -21.87
N ILE A 476 37.48 10.76 -22.62
CA ILE A 476 36.95 10.88 -23.98
C ILE A 476 38.05 10.65 -24.99
N VAL A 477 37.92 9.60 -25.79
CA VAL A 477 38.94 9.17 -26.75
C VAL A 477 38.46 9.44 -28.18
N PRO A 478 39.21 10.21 -28.99
CA PRO A 478 38.97 10.30 -30.43
C PRO A 478 39.28 8.95 -31.09
N LEU A 479 38.34 8.38 -31.86
CA LEU A 479 38.59 7.09 -32.51
C LEU A 479 39.75 7.17 -33.51
N ALA A 480 39.98 8.34 -34.12
CA ALA A 480 41.10 8.57 -35.02
C ALA A 480 42.49 8.35 -34.38
N SER A 481 42.62 8.46 -33.05
CA SER A 481 43.89 8.20 -32.36
C SER A 481 44.11 6.73 -32.00
N VAL A 482 43.16 5.84 -32.33
CA VAL A 482 43.22 4.42 -31.95
C VAL A 482 43.65 3.57 -33.14
N GLN A 483 44.75 2.84 -32.97
CA GLN A 483 45.23 1.85 -33.93
C GLN A 483 44.74 0.45 -33.50
N PRO A 484 43.79 -0.16 -34.21
CA PRO A 484 43.28 -1.48 -33.81
C PRO A 484 44.31 -2.58 -34.07
N SER A 485 44.47 -3.48 -33.09
CA SER A 485 45.25 -4.70 -33.23
C SER A 485 44.59 -5.68 -34.21
N GLU A 486 45.34 -6.69 -34.65
CA GLU A 486 44.79 -7.76 -35.51
C GLU A 486 43.63 -8.49 -34.81
N LYS A 487 43.79 -8.79 -33.52
CA LYS A 487 42.74 -9.40 -32.70
C LYS A 487 41.48 -8.54 -32.59
N ALA A 488 41.62 -7.22 -32.46
CA ALA A 488 40.47 -6.31 -32.46
C ALA A 488 39.74 -6.29 -33.80
N ARG A 489 40.46 -6.38 -34.93
CA ARG A 489 39.86 -6.51 -36.27
C ARG A 489 39.09 -7.82 -36.43
N GLU A 490 39.61 -8.93 -35.91
CA GLU A 490 38.93 -10.23 -35.95
C GLU A 490 37.59 -10.18 -35.18
N ILE A 491 37.61 -9.66 -33.95
CA ILE A 491 36.42 -9.53 -33.10
C ILE A 491 35.42 -8.54 -33.70
N ALA A 492 35.90 -7.46 -34.32
CA ALA A 492 35.06 -6.53 -35.08
C ALA A 492 34.36 -7.22 -36.25
N GLY A 493 35.06 -8.08 -37.00
CA GLY A 493 34.47 -8.87 -38.08
C GLY A 493 33.33 -9.79 -37.61
N LYS A 494 33.48 -10.38 -36.41
CA LYS A 494 32.44 -11.25 -35.81
C LYS A 494 31.26 -10.46 -35.24
N SER A 495 31.54 -9.35 -34.54
CA SER A 495 30.51 -8.56 -33.85
C SER A 495 29.83 -7.50 -34.71
N GLY A 496 30.42 -7.11 -35.83
CA GLY A 496 29.97 -5.98 -36.65
C GLY A 496 30.21 -4.60 -36.01
N LYS A 497 30.99 -4.53 -34.93
CA LYS A 497 31.40 -3.25 -34.30
C LYS A 497 32.65 -2.68 -34.97
N ASP A 498 32.89 -1.39 -34.77
CA ASP A 498 34.11 -0.70 -35.24
C ASP A 498 35.35 -1.25 -34.52
N ALA A 499 36.36 -1.68 -35.28
CA ALA A 499 37.60 -2.28 -34.74
C ALA A 499 38.34 -1.36 -33.78
N ARG A 500 38.26 -0.03 -33.96
CA ARG A 500 38.85 0.96 -33.04
C ARG A 500 38.14 0.96 -31.68
N VAL A 501 36.81 0.77 -31.69
CA VAL A 501 36.04 0.64 -30.45
C VAL A 501 36.37 -0.69 -29.78
N VAL A 502 36.43 -1.79 -30.53
CA VAL A 502 36.79 -3.12 -30.00
C VAL A 502 38.18 -3.11 -29.38
N GLU A 503 39.15 -2.42 -29.98
CA GLU A 503 40.47 -2.22 -29.39
C GLU A 503 40.37 -1.55 -28.01
N LEU A 504 39.59 -0.48 -27.87
CA LEU A 504 39.36 0.16 -26.57
C LEU A 504 38.62 -0.76 -25.59
N MET A 505 37.66 -1.57 -26.04
CA MET A 505 37.01 -2.59 -25.20
C MET A 505 38.04 -3.56 -24.63
N MET A 506 38.98 -4.02 -25.46
CA MET A 506 40.04 -4.94 -25.06
C MET A 506 41.07 -4.31 -24.12
N GLN A 507 41.31 -3.00 -24.25
CA GLN A 507 42.20 -2.26 -23.35
C GLN A 507 41.58 -2.08 -21.95
N GLU A 508 40.26 -1.90 -21.88
CA GLU A 508 39.55 -1.71 -20.61
C GLU A 508 39.01 -3.02 -20.00
N SER A 509 38.92 -4.10 -20.79
CA SER A 509 38.16 -5.30 -20.42
C SER A 509 38.71 -6.58 -21.07
N GLN A 510 38.47 -7.71 -20.41
CA GLN A 510 38.62 -9.03 -21.02
C GLN A 510 37.36 -9.37 -21.84
N ILE A 511 37.53 -9.80 -23.09
CA ILE A 511 36.42 -10.27 -23.93
C ILE A 511 36.00 -11.68 -23.47
N LEU A 512 34.70 -11.86 -23.22
CA LEU A 512 34.12 -13.14 -22.78
C LEU A 512 33.39 -13.85 -23.91
N ASN A 513 32.48 -13.13 -24.58
CA ASN A 513 31.68 -13.67 -25.67
C ASN A 513 31.51 -12.63 -26.78
N VAL A 514 31.40 -13.11 -28.02
CA VAL A 514 31.27 -12.28 -29.22
C VAL A 514 30.15 -12.82 -30.09
N GLU A 515 29.09 -12.03 -30.24
CA GLU A 515 27.96 -12.32 -31.10
C GLU A 515 27.71 -11.12 -32.05
N PRO A 516 26.97 -11.32 -33.15
CA PRO A 516 26.55 -10.20 -34.00
C PRO A 516 25.84 -9.10 -33.18
N GLY A 517 26.42 -7.90 -33.15
CA GLY A 517 25.93 -6.73 -32.42
C GLY A 517 26.34 -6.64 -30.94
N VAL A 518 26.79 -7.73 -30.31
CA VAL A 518 27.04 -7.81 -28.86
C VAL A 518 28.44 -8.33 -28.57
N VAL A 519 29.17 -7.61 -27.72
CA VAL A 519 30.46 -8.05 -27.19
C VAL A 519 30.32 -8.03 -25.67
N GLU A 520 30.26 -9.21 -25.05
CA GLU A 520 30.21 -9.37 -23.60
C GLU A 520 31.62 -9.35 -23.05
N THR A 521 31.84 -8.57 -21.99
CA THR A 521 33.17 -8.27 -21.47
C THR A 521 33.18 -8.29 -19.95
N LEU A 522 34.28 -8.77 -19.36
CA LEU A 522 34.61 -8.52 -17.97
C LEU A 522 35.44 -7.25 -17.89
N HIS A 523 34.82 -6.16 -17.44
CA HIS A 523 35.51 -4.88 -17.32
C HIS A 523 36.58 -4.94 -16.23
N ARG A 524 37.68 -4.17 -16.36
CA ARG A 524 38.75 -4.12 -15.35
C ARG A 524 38.31 -3.68 -13.96
N LEU A 525 37.14 -3.02 -13.87
CA LEU A 525 36.50 -2.67 -12.60
C LEU A 525 35.81 -3.89 -11.94
N GLY A 526 35.74 -5.03 -12.61
CA GLY A 526 35.40 -6.34 -12.06
C GLY A 526 33.95 -6.80 -12.27
N PHE A 527 33.17 -6.15 -13.13
CA PHE A 527 31.81 -6.56 -13.48
C PHE A 527 31.66 -6.94 -14.96
N ILE A 528 30.67 -7.77 -15.25
CA ILE A 528 30.31 -8.13 -16.63
C ILE A 528 29.44 -7.01 -17.21
N CYS A 529 29.78 -6.55 -18.39
CA CYS A 529 28.98 -5.60 -19.15
C CYS A 529 29.07 -5.91 -20.65
N THR A 530 28.36 -5.11 -21.45
CA THR A 530 28.53 -5.15 -22.90
C THR A 530 29.40 -3.98 -23.35
N SER A 531 30.09 -4.17 -24.47
CA SER A 531 30.89 -3.13 -25.11
C SER A 531 32.02 -2.56 -24.22
N GLY A 532 32.49 -3.29 -23.21
CA GLY A 532 33.62 -2.87 -22.36
C GLY A 532 33.43 -1.54 -21.64
N GLY A 533 32.19 -1.11 -21.39
CA GLY A 533 31.91 0.24 -20.85
C GLY A 533 32.24 1.38 -21.81
N VAL A 534 32.52 1.08 -23.08
CA VAL A 534 32.81 2.06 -24.13
C VAL A 534 31.49 2.53 -24.74
N ASP A 535 31.22 3.83 -24.68
CA ASP A 535 29.96 4.41 -25.12
C ASP A 535 30.14 5.61 -26.08
N ARG A 536 29.34 5.63 -27.14
CA ARG A 536 29.25 6.71 -28.13
C ARG A 536 28.18 7.76 -27.77
N ALA A 537 27.14 7.36 -27.05
CA ALA A 537 26.00 8.22 -26.76
C ALA A 537 26.39 9.38 -25.85
N ASN A 538 25.83 10.57 -26.13
CA ASN A 538 26.04 11.80 -25.36
C ASN A 538 27.53 12.18 -25.16
N THR A 539 28.45 11.65 -25.96
CA THR A 539 29.89 11.84 -25.80
C THR A 539 30.37 13.11 -26.50
N ALA A 540 30.08 13.24 -27.80
CA ALA A 540 30.43 14.37 -28.63
C ALA A 540 29.39 14.54 -29.75
N LYS A 541 29.53 15.59 -30.57
CA LYS A 541 28.71 15.71 -31.78
C LYS A 541 29.03 14.58 -32.77
N PRO A 542 28.07 14.15 -33.63
CA PRO A 542 28.26 13.02 -34.54
C PRO A 542 29.53 13.11 -35.40
N GLU A 543 29.92 14.31 -35.81
CA GLU A 543 31.09 14.58 -36.64
C GLU A 543 32.45 14.41 -35.93
N GLU A 544 32.49 14.31 -34.60
CA GLU A 544 33.75 14.29 -33.85
C GLU A 544 34.31 12.86 -33.62
N GLU A 545 33.57 11.81 -33.99
CA GLU A 545 33.95 10.39 -33.82
C GLU A 545 34.65 10.07 -32.47
N LYS A 546 34.07 10.49 -31.34
CA LYS A 546 34.62 10.24 -30.00
C LYS A 546 33.82 9.20 -29.23
N VAL A 547 34.51 8.45 -28.38
CA VAL A 547 33.90 7.53 -27.41
C VAL A 547 34.28 7.90 -25.98
N SER A 548 33.41 7.57 -25.04
CA SER A 548 33.66 7.70 -23.62
C SER A 548 34.05 6.33 -23.08
N LEU A 549 35.14 6.29 -22.32
CA LEU A 549 35.46 5.16 -21.45
C LEU A 549 34.87 5.43 -20.06
N LEU A 550 34.77 4.40 -19.22
CA LEU A 550 34.42 4.58 -17.81
C LEU A 550 35.56 5.30 -17.04
N PRO A 551 35.24 5.92 -15.89
CA PRO A 551 36.26 6.52 -15.02
C PRO A 551 37.31 5.49 -14.62
N VAL A 552 38.55 5.94 -14.37
CA VAL A 552 39.64 5.03 -13.99
C VAL A 552 39.36 4.40 -12.63
N ASN A 553 38.96 5.23 -11.68
CA ASN A 553 38.64 4.83 -10.31
C ASN A 553 37.36 5.55 -9.84
N PRO A 554 36.17 5.05 -10.21
CA PRO A 554 34.92 5.71 -9.87
C PRO A 554 34.68 5.85 -8.35
N ASP A 555 35.18 4.92 -7.52
CA ASP A 555 35.08 5.04 -6.06
C ASP A 555 35.82 6.31 -5.56
N GLU A 556 37.01 6.59 -6.10
CA GLU A 556 37.77 7.81 -5.78
C GLU A 556 37.09 9.06 -6.32
N SER A 557 36.55 9.02 -7.54
CA SER A 557 35.75 10.11 -8.11
C SER A 557 34.54 10.45 -7.23
N ALA A 558 33.83 9.42 -6.75
CA ALA A 558 32.72 9.57 -5.82
C ALA A 558 33.19 10.17 -4.48
N GLY A 559 34.35 9.72 -3.99
CA GLY A 559 35.02 10.25 -2.79
C GLY A 559 35.31 11.75 -2.92
N ARG A 560 35.91 12.20 -4.02
CA ARG A 560 36.21 13.62 -4.26
C ARG A 560 34.96 14.51 -4.22
N ILE A 561 33.83 14.03 -4.79
CA ILE A 561 32.56 14.76 -4.75
C ILE A 561 32.02 14.84 -3.31
N SER A 562 32.02 13.71 -2.60
CA SER A 562 31.58 13.65 -1.20
C SER A 562 32.42 14.56 -0.30
N ASP A 563 33.74 14.50 -0.44
CA ASP A 563 34.69 15.29 0.33
C ASP A 563 34.53 16.78 0.06
N ALA A 564 34.39 17.20 -1.20
CA ALA A 564 34.17 18.61 -1.52
C ALA A 564 32.87 19.15 -0.89
N ILE A 565 31.78 18.37 -0.91
CA ILE A 565 30.53 18.74 -0.25
C ILE A 565 30.72 18.84 1.26
N ALA A 566 31.44 17.88 1.86
CA ALA A 566 31.75 17.90 3.28
C ALA A 566 32.59 19.13 3.67
N HIS A 567 33.61 19.49 2.88
CA HIS A 567 34.42 20.69 3.12
C HIS A 567 33.60 21.98 3.00
N ALA A 568 32.74 22.09 1.98
CA ALA A 568 31.97 23.30 1.71
C ALA A 568 30.78 23.50 2.66
N THR A 569 30.16 22.41 3.14
CA THR A 569 28.88 22.46 3.87
C THR A 569 28.92 21.86 5.27
N GLY A 570 29.99 21.15 5.62
CA GLY A 570 30.10 20.36 6.84
C GLY A 570 29.18 19.14 6.87
N LYS A 571 28.56 18.75 5.74
CA LYS A 571 27.61 17.62 5.65
C LYS A 571 28.24 16.42 4.97
N ARG A 572 27.98 15.23 5.51
CA ARG A 572 28.38 13.96 4.89
C ARG A 572 27.28 13.45 3.97
N VAL A 573 27.61 13.37 2.69
CA VAL A 573 26.70 12.94 1.61
C VAL A 573 27.29 11.70 0.95
N GLY A 574 26.53 10.62 0.87
CA GLY A 574 26.91 9.44 0.10
C GLY A 574 26.95 9.76 -1.39
N VAL A 575 27.83 9.12 -2.15
CA VAL A 575 27.88 9.32 -3.61
C VAL A 575 27.93 7.95 -4.29
N VAL A 576 27.01 7.75 -5.24
CA VAL A 576 26.99 6.59 -6.14
C VAL A 576 27.22 7.10 -7.55
N ILE A 577 28.28 6.62 -8.20
CA ILE A 577 28.43 6.78 -9.64
C ILE A 577 27.74 5.60 -10.31
N ASN A 578 26.77 5.87 -11.18
CA ASN A 578 26.04 4.84 -11.90
C ASN A 578 26.34 4.83 -13.40
N ASP A 579 26.17 3.67 -14.02
CA ASP A 579 26.16 3.51 -15.47
C ASP A 579 25.01 2.62 -15.92
N SER A 580 24.62 2.75 -17.19
CA SER A 580 23.48 2.05 -17.76
C SER A 580 23.90 0.69 -18.31
N LEU A 581 23.65 -0.36 -17.52
CA LEU A 581 24.11 -1.72 -17.81
C LEU A 581 22.92 -2.65 -18.07
N GLY A 582 23.15 -3.69 -18.88
CA GLY A 582 22.19 -4.77 -19.07
C GLY A 582 22.26 -5.80 -17.95
N ILE A 583 21.13 -6.46 -17.65
CA ILE A 583 21.10 -7.59 -16.72
C ILE A 583 20.87 -8.87 -17.52
N ARG A 584 21.69 -9.90 -17.28
CA ARG A 584 21.56 -11.20 -17.95
C ARG A 584 20.13 -11.75 -17.79
N TYR A 585 19.56 -12.23 -18.90
CA TYR A 585 18.18 -12.74 -18.99
C TYR A 585 17.05 -11.73 -18.77
N ARG A 586 17.33 -10.42 -18.74
CA ARG A 586 16.31 -9.36 -18.70
C ARG A 586 16.46 -8.45 -19.91
N ALA A 587 15.33 -8.13 -20.55
CA ALA A 587 15.30 -7.16 -21.64
C ALA A 587 15.42 -5.74 -21.07
N GLY A 588 16.28 -4.91 -21.68
CA GLY A 588 16.51 -3.51 -21.30
C GLY A 588 17.73 -3.30 -20.40
N SER A 589 18.08 -2.04 -20.18
CA SER A 589 19.14 -1.60 -19.27
C SER A 589 18.58 -0.99 -17.99
N VAL A 590 19.40 -0.98 -16.93
CA VAL A 590 19.13 -0.31 -15.66
C VAL A 590 20.40 0.40 -15.19
N GLY A 591 20.27 1.45 -14.38
CA GLY A 591 21.42 2.05 -13.71
C GLY A 591 21.95 1.14 -12.61
N LEU A 592 23.21 0.72 -12.71
CA LEU A 592 23.91 -0.02 -11.66
C LEU A 592 25.09 0.80 -11.15
N ALA A 593 25.50 0.57 -9.91
CA ALA A 593 26.60 1.27 -9.29
C ALA A 593 27.94 0.80 -9.90
N ILE A 594 28.77 1.75 -10.31
CA ILE A 594 30.15 1.51 -10.75
C ILE A 594 31.17 2.22 -9.84
N GLY A 595 30.70 3.04 -8.90
CA GLY A 595 31.51 3.69 -7.87
C GLY A 595 30.66 4.07 -6.67
N VAL A 596 31.20 3.94 -5.47
CA VAL A 596 30.51 4.20 -4.20
C VAL A 596 31.47 4.91 -3.24
N ALA A 597 30.99 5.95 -2.56
CA ALA A 597 31.72 6.61 -1.49
C ALA A 597 30.80 7.10 -0.37
N ALA A 598 31.32 7.12 0.86
CA ALA A 598 30.64 7.63 2.06
C ALA A 598 29.26 7.01 2.36
N MET A 599 29.04 5.79 1.87
CA MET A 599 27.87 4.95 2.16
C MET A 599 28.23 3.47 1.92
N PRO A 600 27.51 2.50 2.49
CA PRO A 600 27.73 1.08 2.21
C PRO A 600 27.32 0.74 0.78
N ALA A 601 28.07 -0.17 0.15
CA ALA A 601 27.70 -0.71 -1.15
C ALA A 601 26.72 -1.89 -0.99
N ILE A 602 27.00 -2.79 -0.04
CA ILE A 602 26.12 -3.88 0.40
C ILE A 602 25.61 -3.56 1.80
N LEU A 603 24.32 -3.74 2.06
CA LEU A 603 23.82 -3.85 3.43
C LEU A 603 23.87 -5.32 3.82
N LYS A 604 24.70 -5.64 4.79
CA LYS A 604 24.86 -7.02 5.24
C LYS A 604 23.68 -7.42 6.11
N GLY A 605 23.16 -8.61 5.86
CA GLY A 605 22.24 -9.23 6.79
C GLY A 605 22.97 -9.55 8.10
N THR A 606 22.25 -9.60 9.22
CA THR A 606 22.85 -9.95 10.52
C THR A 606 22.43 -11.36 10.94
N GLU A 607 23.24 -12.06 11.75
CA GLU A 607 22.89 -13.41 12.23
C GLU A 607 21.64 -13.44 13.14
N ASP A 608 21.32 -12.28 13.71
CA ASP A 608 20.14 -12.03 14.53
C ASP A 608 18.95 -11.56 13.69
N GLU A 609 19.13 -11.35 12.39
CA GLU A 609 18.07 -10.92 11.50
C GLU A 609 17.09 -12.08 11.29
N VAL A 610 15.82 -11.76 11.49
CA VAL A 610 14.72 -12.69 11.34
C VAL A 610 13.68 -12.08 10.43
N ASP A 611 13.02 -12.92 9.65
CA ASP A 611 11.85 -12.49 8.90
C ASP A 611 10.70 -12.08 9.84
N LEU A 612 9.60 -11.61 9.25
CA LEU A 612 8.40 -11.21 10.00
C LEU A 612 7.79 -12.32 10.89
N TYR A 613 8.25 -13.56 10.72
CA TYR A 613 7.81 -14.75 11.47
C TYR A 613 8.87 -15.28 12.44
N GLY A 614 9.96 -14.54 12.64
CA GLY A 614 11.04 -14.95 13.55
C GLY A 614 11.97 -16.02 12.97
N LYS A 615 11.88 -16.34 11.67
CA LYS A 615 12.81 -17.27 11.03
C LYS A 615 14.11 -16.55 10.73
N LYS A 616 15.24 -17.13 11.14
CA LYS A 616 16.55 -16.58 10.80
C LYS A 616 16.68 -16.40 9.30
N ARG A 617 17.07 -15.19 8.91
CA ARG A 617 17.33 -14.80 7.53
C ARG A 617 18.58 -13.95 7.53
N ASN A 618 19.57 -14.34 6.74
CA ASN A 618 20.77 -13.54 6.53
C ASN A 618 20.85 -13.20 5.05
N VAL A 619 20.30 -12.06 4.65
CA VAL A 619 20.27 -11.64 3.24
C VAL A 619 20.96 -10.31 3.07
N ASN A 620 21.99 -10.32 2.24
CA ASN A 620 22.67 -9.11 1.80
C ASN A 620 21.82 -8.37 0.76
N ILE A 621 21.80 -7.04 0.85
CA ILE A 621 21.08 -6.16 -0.09
C ILE A 621 22.12 -5.38 -0.89
N SER A 622 22.02 -5.40 -2.23
CA SER A 622 22.81 -4.56 -3.15
C SER A 622 22.33 -3.12 -3.13
N PHE A 623 22.57 -2.44 -2.02
CA PHE A 623 21.97 -1.13 -1.72
C PHE A 623 22.45 -0.01 -2.63
N ALA A 624 23.73 -0.01 -2.99
CA ALA A 624 24.22 0.93 -4.00
C ALA A 624 23.56 0.72 -5.37
N ASP A 625 23.25 -0.53 -5.76
CA ASP A 625 22.54 -0.82 -7.01
C ASP A 625 21.05 -0.40 -6.96
N GLU A 626 20.36 -0.61 -5.83
CA GLU A 626 18.98 -0.13 -5.66
C GLU A 626 18.91 1.40 -5.76
N ILE A 627 19.89 2.10 -5.18
CA ILE A 627 20.03 3.56 -5.24
C ILE A 627 20.39 4.02 -6.65
N ALA A 628 21.33 3.35 -7.31
CA ALA A 628 21.73 3.64 -8.69
C ALA A 628 20.54 3.50 -9.65
N ALA A 629 19.73 2.45 -9.49
CA ALA A 629 18.54 2.20 -10.28
C ALA A 629 17.47 3.26 -10.04
N ALA A 630 17.22 3.62 -8.77
CA ALA A 630 16.27 4.66 -8.41
C ALA A 630 16.65 6.04 -8.97
N GLY A 631 17.94 6.42 -8.87
CA GLY A 631 18.45 7.65 -9.48
C GLY A 631 18.32 7.63 -11.01
N SER A 632 18.68 6.50 -11.63
CA SER A 632 18.63 6.32 -13.09
C SER A 632 17.22 6.53 -13.68
N LEU A 633 16.17 6.18 -12.92
CA LEU A 633 14.78 6.41 -13.31
C LEU A 633 14.51 7.90 -13.62
N LEU A 634 15.05 8.81 -12.80
CA LEU A 634 14.88 10.25 -12.98
C LEU A 634 15.90 10.86 -13.96
N MET A 635 17.12 10.32 -14.01
CA MET A 635 18.15 10.76 -14.96
C MET A 635 17.70 10.59 -16.41
N GLY A 636 16.94 9.53 -16.69
CA GLY A 636 16.62 9.09 -18.04
C GLY A 636 17.85 8.55 -18.79
N GLN A 637 17.61 7.97 -19.96
CA GLN A 637 18.63 7.21 -20.72
C GLN A 637 19.02 7.88 -22.05
N SER A 638 18.60 9.12 -22.27
CA SER A 638 18.80 9.80 -23.54
C SER A 638 19.10 11.29 -23.36
N ARG A 639 18.14 12.18 -23.59
CA ARG A 639 18.37 13.63 -23.68
C ARG A 639 17.82 14.45 -22.51
N ALA A 640 17.46 13.79 -21.41
CA ALA A 640 16.82 14.45 -20.27
C ALA A 640 17.74 15.49 -19.61
N GLY A 641 19.07 15.29 -19.67
CA GLY A 641 20.04 16.29 -19.19
C GLY A 641 20.05 16.45 -17.68
N LEU A 642 19.73 15.38 -16.94
CA LEU A 642 19.66 15.36 -15.46
C LEU A 642 20.74 14.44 -14.88
N PRO A 643 22.04 14.79 -14.97
CA PRO A 643 23.13 13.86 -14.70
C PRO A 643 23.42 13.63 -13.20
N VAL A 644 22.79 14.40 -12.30
CA VAL A 644 23.00 14.32 -10.85
C VAL A 644 21.64 14.34 -10.15
N ILE A 645 21.35 13.27 -9.40
CA ILE A 645 20.11 13.11 -8.63
C ILE A 645 20.44 13.07 -7.14
N LEU A 646 19.78 13.93 -6.38
CA LEU A 646 19.76 13.89 -4.92
C LEU A 646 18.67 12.95 -4.44
N ILE A 647 19.04 11.98 -3.62
CA ILE A 647 18.12 11.12 -2.88
C ILE A 647 18.24 11.48 -1.40
N ARG A 648 17.13 11.96 -0.81
CA ARG A 648 17.06 12.35 0.60
C ARG A 648 16.14 11.43 1.37
N GLY A 649 16.46 11.21 2.65
CA GLY A 649 15.64 10.44 3.57
C GLY A 649 16.09 8.98 3.72
N LEU A 650 17.13 8.53 3.02
CA LEU A 650 17.72 7.20 3.20
C LEU A 650 18.33 7.05 4.60
N ARG A 651 18.38 5.81 5.10
CA ARG A 651 19.01 5.47 6.39
C ARG A 651 20.03 4.37 6.19
N TYR A 652 21.29 4.67 6.52
CA TYR A 652 22.42 3.75 6.41
C TYR A 652 23.54 4.09 7.41
N PRO A 653 24.51 3.19 7.69
CA PRO A 653 25.22 3.06 8.95
C PRO A 653 26.50 3.88 8.99
N ASN A 654 26.75 4.93 8.22
CA ASN A 654 28.09 5.53 8.17
C ASN A 654 29.24 4.49 8.01
N GLU A 655 29.16 3.74 6.91
CA GLU A 655 30.22 2.85 6.44
C GLU A 655 30.74 3.38 5.09
N HIS A 656 31.97 3.01 4.76
CA HIS A 656 32.59 3.35 3.48
C HIS A 656 32.68 2.08 2.63
N GLY A 657 31.62 1.84 1.85
CA GLY A 657 31.61 0.79 0.83
C GLY A 657 32.34 1.23 -0.43
N LYS A 658 32.65 0.24 -1.27
CA LYS A 658 33.32 0.40 -2.57
C LYS A 658 32.71 -0.55 -3.59
N LEU A 659 32.91 -0.29 -4.89
CA LEU A 659 32.41 -1.17 -5.95
C LEU A 659 32.81 -2.64 -5.73
N ALA A 660 34.04 -2.88 -5.26
CA ALA A 660 34.55 -4.23 -5.02
C ALA A 660 33.68 -5.07 -4.07
N ASP A 661 32.89 -4.44 -3.19
CA ASP A 661 32.00 -5.15 -2.27
C ASP A 661 30.74 -5.70 -2.97
N LEU A 662 30.37 -5.15 -4.15
CA LEU A 662 29.26 -5.64 -4.99
C LEU A 662 29.68 -6.80 -5.91
N ILE A 663 30.98 -7.06 -6.03
CA ILE A 663 31.53 -8.00 -7.00
C ILE A 663 31.74 -9.36 -6.35
N VAL A 664 30.94 -10.35 -6.75
CA VAL A 664 31.08 -11.74 -6.28
C VAL A 664 32.13 -12.48 -7.13
N THR A 665 33.37 -12.47 -6.66
CA THR A 665 34.53 -13.00 -7.41
C THR A 665 34.51 -14.51 -7.66
N ASP A 666 33.88 -15.32 -6.80
CA ASP A 666 33.92 -16.78 -6.93
C ASP A 666 32.89 -17.33 -7.92
N GLN A 667 31.72 -16.68 -8.01
CA GLN A 667 30.72 -16.98 -9.06
C GLN A 667 31.29 -16.63 -10.44
N LEU A 668 31.97 -15.48 -10.54
CA LEU A 668 32.64 -15.05 -11.76
C LEU A 668 33.75 -16.03 -12.19
N LYS A 669 34.58 -16.51 -11.26
CA LYS A 669 35.59 -17.55 -11.56
C LYS A 669 34.96 -18.86 -12.04
N ASN A 670 33.83 -19.28 -11.45
CA ASN A 670 33.13 -20.49 -11.86
C ASN A 670 32.43 -20.35 -13.22
N ASP A 671 31.90 -19.16 -13.53
CA ASP A 671 31.27 -18.87 -14.82
C ASP A 671 32.30 -18.68 -15.94
N LEU A 672 33.55 -18.29 -15.62
CA LEU A 672 34.67 -18.25 -16.55
C LEU A 672 35.32 -19.63 -16.77
N ALA A 673 35.11 -20.59 -15.86
CA ALA A 673 35.65 -21.94 -15.93
C ALA A 673 34.73 -22.94 -16.66
N LYS A 674 33.48 -22.55 -16.93
CA LYS A 674 32.51 -23.27 -17.76
C LYS A 674 32.53 -22.71 -19.18
#